data_AF-A0A942E7J3-F1
#
_entry.id   AF-A0A942E7J3-F1
#
_cell.length_a   1.000
_cell.length_b   1.000
_cell.length_c   1.000
_cell.angle_alpha   90.00
_cell.angle_beta   90.00
_cell.angle_gamma   90.00
#
_symmetry.space_group_name_H-M   'P 1'
#
loop_
_entity.id
_entity.type
_entity.pdbx_description
1 polymer ?
#
loop_
_entity_poly.entity_id
_entity_poly.type
_entity_poly.pdbx_seq_one_letter_code
_entity_poly.pdbx_strand_id
1 'polypeptide(L)'
;MIRDLLKWVVPGLVTVLAGSTLSLAMTSPDIERDVIGHTSATAARAGFDWAELSFAMRDVTLSGTTTDQAYVDAAVQRIAMIPGVRIVKTNVTLAPLASPYRLEASIDGGTVSLAGGVPDETTRQLLLNRAKIEQGALELRSGMPERQLWVAGAQFAIDQLRFFDEGGATISGLKVDIKGRAKSARDFRDLLIVLRAGAPAGVTLGEVEITPALVSPYQWSAISDGRRIEVSGFVPDENLVERYRSAETGGKSVATGLALASGEPSGFAEVSQKLIEQLSRLEYGTASIVDGQSTLTGAPPTFEVAQAVMEQLQGAGSIIELEPPRVDDYWASATLQAGGALIFDGYAPDSATRDELKSVGGAQTDWLQLARGAPERYQSAMDFGLSALQRMSEGRFSLRQNVLSLSGVARSGEDYQALMKTIAEDAPQGFVLARAEIDAPVAADYQWSVRKNAAGELSLSGMVPNAPAKSSLVTAAGSSASADLAFASGEPRNFVASAETGILLLDWLANGEVVFDGSGWTITGTAKSEIDKAAIEADFVSRKLAGAGWSMSIAAPVPVIPVAEPYTWSATSAGADVTLTGYVPDADARLRFSSKAQNSADTTQVASGAPDGFVVSAEAALDAVMAIGDAEARFDGANWSLVGRATSVEVRDAALAALEATTDVASWSIAVEAPEPGPTEPYLWSATKTPDGAVTVEGLVPADELKRVVAMRVGEGLNDLTVIDPPAPDGFPLDVLAAIDSLSRLSDGFVSFDGAQWRIDGNLLDAEGASAIDTALAGAATPANAWQLTLLEPVVPAAQVEPEAPIEPEFDAATATAQEPALVSAVDPDYAFSASRAEDGSFILSGQVPSDEALSQIAGITDGDTAEVSIADGAPEGFLTSAKIGLGALSRLTSGQLDLIDGTWRLTGAADDTTERHGVLAAIAADEAATWTADIAAPEPVLDEPVAAVQPVATPAADKVDISACVGPIADFSGRNAILFQSGAALIANESEIALDELVIILAECPDALIRIEGHTDADGDARLNLGLSVARAEAVVTALVERGIDPQRLYALGYGETKPIADNGTSAGKRLNRRIVVTVSDERF
;
A
#
# COMPACT_ATOMS: atom_id res chain seq x y z
N MET A 1 158.57 83.01 45.98
CA MET A 1 157.16 83.36 45.64
C MET A 1 156.33 82.14 45.24
N ILE A 2 156.49 81.53 44.06
CA ILE A 2 155.64 80.37 43.63
C ILE A 2 155.71 79.18 44.62
N ARG A 3 156.90 78.89 45.17
CA ARG A 3 157.12 77.76 46.09
C ARG A 3 156.44 77.89 47.47
N ASP A 4 156.02 79.10 47.86
CA ASP A 4 155.25 79.32 49.10
C ASP A 4 153.75 79.36 48.83
N LEU A 5 153.32 79.71 47.62
CA LEU A 5 151.91 79.61 47.21
C LEU A 5 151.43 78.14 47.24
N LEU A 6 152.25 77.20 46.77
CA LEU A 6 151.93 75.76 46.80
C LEU A 6 151.71 75.20 48.21
N LYS A 7 152.35 75.77 49.25
CA LYS A 7 152.20 75.29 50.64
C LYS A 7 150.78 75.51 51.19
N TRP A 8 150.03 76.45 50.62
CA TRP A 8 148.66 76.74 51.02
C TRP A 8 147.63 76.24 50.00
N VAL A 9 147.96 76.27 48.70
CA VAL A 9 147.07 75.79 47.64
C VAL A 9 146.93 74.26 47.64
N VAL A 10 148.00 73.49 47.89
CA VAL A 10 147.90 72.02 47.87
C VAL A 10 147.03 71.47 49.01
N PRO A 11 147.18 71.91 50.29
CA PRO A 11 146.25 71.52 51.34
C PRO A 11 144.81 71.95 51.02
N GLY A 12 144.59 73.18 50.55
CA GLY A 12 143.26 73.65 50.17
C GLY A 12 142.62 72.81 49.07
N LEU A 13 143.38 72.45 48.03
CA LEU A 13 142.90 71.57 46.94
C LEU A 13 142.62 70.15 47.43
N VAL A 14 143.47 69.59 48.30
CA VAL A 14 143.25 68.25 48.88
C VAL A 14 142.04 68.26 49.83
N THR A 15 141.83 69.31 50.63
CA THR A 15 140.64 69.45 51.49
C THR A 15 139.37 69.65 50.66
N VAL A 16 139.41 70.43 49.57
CA VAL A 16 138.27 70.59 48.67
C VAL A 16 137.98 69.29 47.91
N LEU A 17 139.00 68.59 47.39
CA LEU A 17 138.80 67.32 46.69
C LEU A 17 138.33 66.22 47.65
N ALA A 18 138.98 66.03 48.79
CA ALA A 18 138.59 65.03 49.78
C ALA A 18 137.24 65.36 50.44
N GLY A 19 136.95 66.64 50.69
CA GLY A 19 135.65 67.11 51.17
C GLY A 19 134.56 66.91 50.12
N SER A 20 134.84 67.15 48.83
CA SER A 20 133.89 66.91 47.74
C SER A 20 133.66 65.43 47.48
N THR A 21 134.70 64.58 47.51
CA THR A 21 134.54 63.13 47.35
C THR A 21 133.87 62.49 48.56
N LEU A 22 134.16 62.95 49.78
CA LEU A 22 133.45 62.51 50.98
C LEU A 22 131.98 62.99 50.96
N SER A 23 131.72 64.24 50.55
CA SER A 23 130.35 64.75 50.37
C SER A 23 129.61 63.93 49.33
N LEU A 24 130.21 63.68 48.15
CA LEU A 24 129.61 62.83 47.11
C LEU A 24 129.34 61.41 47.61
N ALA A 25 130.29 60.79 48.33
CA ALA A 25 130.12 59.46 48.91
C ALA A 25 129.04 59.42 49.99
N MET A 26 128.86 60.50 50.76
CA MET A 26 127.81 60.60 51.78
C MET A 26 126.43 60.92 51.19
N THR A 27 126.34 61.73 50.12
CA THR A 27 125.05 62.07 49.49
C THR A 27 124.59 61.09 48.41
N SER A 28 125.49 60.29 47.82
CA SER A 28 125.13 59.34 46.76
C SER A 28 124.07 58.33 47.18
N PRO A 29 124.10 57.72 48.40
CA PRO A 29 123.07 56.78 48.83
C PRO A 29 121.68 57.42 48.98
N ASP A 30 121.62 58.70 49.36
CA ASP A 30 120.35 59.40 49.53
C ASP A 30 119.76 59.86 48.19
N ILE A 31 120.61 60.31 47.25
CA ILE A 31 120.20 60.59 45.86
C ILE A 31 119.71 59.31 45.17
N GLU A 32 120.40 58.19 45.35
CA GLU A 32 120.01 56.91 44.75
C GLU A 32 118.69 56.39 45.34
N ARG A 33 118.49 56.46 46.66
CA ARG A 33 117.18 56.15 47.27
C ARG A 33 116.05 57.05 46.79
N ASP A 34 116.30 58.35 46.64
CA ASP A 34 115.27 59.29 46.18
C ASP A 34 114.88 59.04 44.72
N VAL A 35 115.86 58.80 43.84
CA VAL A 35 115.61 58.43 42.43
C VAL A 35 114.90 57.08 42.33
N ILE A 36 115.29 56.07 43.12
CA ILE A 36 114.57 54.78 43.19
C ILE A 36 113.12 55.00 43.62
N GLY A 37 112.89 55.70 44.73
CA GLY A 37 111.55 55.94 45.28
C GLY A 37 110.62 56.65 44.29
N HIS A 38 111.08 57.75 43.70
CA HIS A 38 110.31 58.50 42.72
C HIS A 38 110.09 57.73 41.40
N THR A 39 111.10 56.99 40.92
CA THR A 39 111.01 56.24 39.66
C THR A 39 110.10 55.04 39.77
N SER A 40 110.29 54.20 40.79
CA SER A 40 109.43 53.03 41.04
C SER A 40 107.98 53.43 41.32
N ALA A 41 107.75 54.50 42.10
CA ALA A 41 106.40 55.02 42.33
C ALA A 41 105.75 55.59 41.06
N THR A 42 106.52 56.19 40.15
CA THR A 42 106.00 56.72 38.88
C THR A 42 105.71 55.61 37.88
N ALA A 43 106.56 54.59 37.79
CA ALA A 43 106.35 53.44 36.92
C ALA A 43 105.10 52.64 37.32
N ALA A 44 104.93 52.36 38.62
CA ALA A 44 103.74 51.70 39.15
C ALA A 44 102.46 52.53 38.92
N ARG A 45 102.51 53.86 39.10
CA ARG A 45 101.37 54.75 38.79
C ARG A 45 101.06 54.88 37.29
N ALA A 46 102.04 54.58 36.43
CA ALA A 46 101.89 54.65 34.98
C ALA A 46 101.52 53.28 34.35
N GLY A 47 101.41 52.20 35.14
CA GLY A 47 101.04 50.87 34.66
C GLY A 47 102.16 50.14 33.90
N PHE A 48 103.43 50.47 34.16
CA PHE A 48 104.58 49.77 33.57
C PHE A 48 104.95 48.51 34.37
N ASP A 49 103.93 47.74 34.79
CA ASP A 49 104.08 46.61 35.73
C ASP A 49 104.89 45.43 35.14
N TRP A 50 105.00 45.38 33.81
CA TRP A 50 105.86 44.45 33.07
C TRP A 50 107.35 44.75 33.20
N ALA A 51 107.71 45.94 33.69
CA ALA A 51 109.03 46.51 33.56
C ALA A 51 109.78 46.52 34.90
N GLU A 52 110.72 45.58 35.03
CA GLU A 52 111.64 45.53 36.15
C GLU A 52 112.68 46.66 36.03
N LEU A 53 112.83 47.42 37.11
CA LEU A 53 113.71 48.59 37.18
C LEU A 53 114.96 48.25 37.99
N SER A 54 116.10 48.16 37.32
CA SER A 54 117.41 48.10 37.99
C SER A 54 118.12 49.44 37.90
N PHE A 55 118.78 49.84 38.98
CA PHE A 55 119.37 51.18 39.13
C PHE A 55 120.89 51.08 39.29
N ALA A 56 121.60 52.03 38.70
CA ALA A 56 123.03 52.23 38.90
C ALA A 56 123.28 53.73 39.13
N MET A 57 123.23 54.16 40.40
CA MET A 57 123.20 55.56 40.85
C MET A 57 122.04 56.38 40.28
N ARG A 58 122.18 56.83 39.03
CA ARG A 58 121.23 57.71 38.31
C ARG A 58 120.84 57.17 36.93
N ASP A 59 121.41 56.04 36.53
CA ASP A 59 121.01 55.33 35.32
C ASP A 59 119.98 54.27 35.70
N VAL A 60 118.90 54.18 34.93
CA VAL A 60 117.83 53.19 35.11
C VAL A 60 117.91 52.22 33.93
N THR A 61 117.93 50.91 34.21
CA THR A 61 117.80 49.89 33.18
C THR A 61 116.43 49.23 33.32
N LEU A 62 115.64 49.36 32.27
CA LEU A 62 114.32 48.79 32.08
C LEU A 62 114.49 47.39 31.48
N SER A 63 114.13 46.34 32.21
CA SER A 63 114.16 44.95 31.75
C SER A 63 112.79 44.28 31.91
N GLY A 64 112.52 43.26 31.09
CA GLY A 64 111.26 42.53 31.14
C GLY A 64 110.80 42.06 29.76
N THR A 65 109.57 41.59 29.69
CA THR A 65 108.92 41.16 28.45
C THR A 65 107.64 41.96 28.25
N THR A 66 107.47 42.56 27.08
CA THR A 66 106.23 43.28 26.73
C THR A 66 105.82 42.96 25.29
N THR A 67 104.65 43.42 24.87
CA THR A 67 104.06 43.07 23.57
C THR A 67 103.95 44.23 22.60
N ASP A 68 104.34 45.43 23.02
CA ASP A 68 104.22 46.66 22.25
C ASP A 68 105.47 47.54 22.42
N GLN A 69 106.14 47.84 21.29
CA GLN A 69 107.31 48.72 21.28
C GLN A 69 106.95 50.15 21.66
N ALA A 70 105.76 50.64 21.30
CA ALA A 70 105.31 51.97 21.71
C ALA A 70 105.13 52.07 23.23
N TYR A 71 104.82 50.95 23.90
CA TYR A 71 104.73 50.88 25.35
C TYR A 71 106.12 50.85 26.02
N VAL A 72 107.14 50.26 25.37
CA VAL A 72 108.55 50.43 25.77
C VAL A 72 108.96 51.90 25.64
N ASP A 73 108.70 52.51 24.49
CA ASP A 73 109.12 53.88 24.19
C ASP A 73 108.43 54.90 25.13
N ALA A 74 107.15 54.70 25.42
CA ALA A 74 106.40 55.49 26.40
C ALA A 74 106.96 55.33 27.83
N ALA A 75 107.32 54.11 28.25
CA ALA A 75 107.96 53.86 29.54
C ALA A 75 109.32 54.57 29.64
N VAL A 76 110.16 54.43 28.61
CA VAL A 76 111.46 55.11 28.50
C VAL A 76 111.29 56.62 28.58
N GLN A 77 110.38 57.20 27.78
CA GLN A 77 110.13 58.64 27.77
C GLN A 77 109.64 59.15 29.12
N ARG A 78 108.71 58.42 29.76
CA ARG A 78 108.11 58.81 31.04
C ARG A 78 109.10 58.74 32.19
N ILE A 79 109.96 57.72 32.22
CA ILE A 79 111.02 57.56 33.22
C ILE A 79 112.15 58.57 33.00
N ALA A 80 112.52 58.86 31.76
CA ALA A 80 113.57 59.84 31.43
C ALA A 80 113.21 61.29 31.83
N MET A 81 111.91 61.60 32.01
CA MET A 81 111.43 62.90 32.48
C MET A 81 111.49 63.08 34.01
N ILE A 82 111.81 62.03 34.79
CA ILE A 82 111.81 62.10 36.25
C ILE A 82 113.06 62.86 36.74
N PRO A 83 112.90 63.92 37.56
CA PRO A 83 114.03 64.65 38.13
C PRO A 83 115.01 63.71 38.85
N GLY A 84 116.29 63.78 38.47
CA GLY A 84 117.34 62.93 39.02
C GLY A 84 117.75 61.77 38.11
N VAL A 85 116.88 61.23 37.27
CA VAL A 85 117.25 60.24 36.25
C VAL A 85 118.24 60.87 35.24
N ARG A 86 119.20 60.09 34.75
CA ARG A 86 120.26 60.55 33.82
C ARG A 86 120.19 59.87 32.46
N ILE A 87 120.08 58.55 32.44
CA ILE A 87 119.97 57.72 31.23
C ILE A 87 118.99 56.59 31.55
N VAL A 88 118.09 56.27 30.60
CA VAL A 88 117.29 55.04 30.62
C VAL A 88 117.85 54.09 29.57
N LYS A 89 118.20 52.87 29.98
CA LYS A 89 118.63 51.77 29.10
C LYS A 89 117.51 50.74 29.00
N THR A 90 117.38 50.09 27.86
CA THR A 90 116.36 49.05 27.62
C THR A 90 117.00 47.69 27.37
N ASN A 91 116.58 46.69 28.13
CA ASN A 91 116.88 45.27 27.91
C ASN A 91 115.55 44.50 27.93
N VAL A 92 114.67 44.86 26.99
CA VAL A 92 113.27 44.41 26.94
C VAL A 92 113.08 43.44 25.77
N THR A 93 112.44 42.30 26.03
CA THR A 93 112.08 41.34 24.99
C THR A 93 110.66 41.61 24.49
N LEU A 94 110.48 41.70 23.16
CA LEU A 94 109.13 41.72 22.57
C LEU A 94 108.61 40.28 22.43
N ALA A 95 107.38 40.04 22.88
CA ALA A 95 106.75 38.72 22.78
C ALA A 95 106.42 38.35 21.31
N PRO A 96 106.28 37.05 20.97
CA PRO A 96 106.01 36.60 19.61
C PRO A 96 104.75 37.21 19.00
N LEU A 97 104.83 37.60 17.72
CA LEU A 97 103.71 38.18 16.96
C LEU A 97 102.61 37.13 16.73
N ALA A 98 101.35 37.51 16.95
CA ALA A 98 100.16 36.75 16.60
C ALA A 98 99.33 37.52 15.56
N SER A 99 99.00 36.85 14.44
CA SER A 99 98.17 37.40 13.37
C SER A 99 97.32 36.29 12.75
N PRO A 100 95.98 36.30 12.89
CA PRO A 100 95.20 37.25 13.69
C PRO A 100 95.47 37.09 15.20
N TYR A 101 95.23 38.16 15.96
CA TYR A 101 95.34 38.11 17.42
C TYR A 101 94.11 37.43 18.01
N ARG A 102 94.28 36.22 18.56
CA ARG A 102 93.17 35.36 19.02
C ARG A 102 93.17 35.13 20.53
N LEU A 103 92.00 35.22 21.14
CA LEU A 103 91.67 34.63 22.44
C LEU A 103 90.41 33.77 22.26
N GLU A 104 90.44 32.58 22.83
CA GLU A 104 89.35 31.61 22.85
C GLU A 104 88.93 31.39 24.30
N ALA A 105 87.62 31.45 24.54
CA ALA A 105 87.00 31.20 25.83
C ALA A 105 85.95 30.10 25.63
N SER A 106 85.99 29.02 26.40
CA SER A 106 85.05 27.90 26.27
C SER A 106 84.46 27.51 27.62
N ILE A 107 83.32 26.82 27.58
CA ILE A 107 82.65 26.22 28.73
C ILE A 107 82.16 24.82 28.35
N ASP A 108 82.45 23.84 29.19
CA ASP A 108 81.97 22.46 29.03
C ASP A 108 81.56 21.89 30.40
N GLY A 109 80.32 21.41 30.52
CA GLY A 109 79.74 20.95 31.78
C GLY A 109 79.78 22.00 32.91
N GLY A 110 79.81 23.29 32.57
CA GLY A 110 80.01 24.39 33.52
C GLY A 110 81.47 24.73 33.85
N THR A 111 82.45 24.01 33.31
CA THR A 111 83.89 24.28 33.49
C THR A 111 84.38 25.27 32.44
N VAL A 112 84.80 26.47 32.86
CA VAL A 112 85.32 27.50 31.95
C VAL A 112 86.81 27.29 31.68
N SER A 113 87.23 27.48 30.43
CA SER A 113 88.65 27.52 30.04
C SER A 113 88.96 28.73 29.15
N LEU A 114 90.19 29.24 29.23
CA LEU A 114 90.69 30.33 28.37
C LEU A 114 92.00 29.91 27.71
N ALA A 115 92.16 30.21 26.42
CA ALA A 115 93.37 29.94 25.65
C ALA A 115 93.69 31.06 24.64
N GLY A 116 94.97 31.31 24.35
CA GLY A 116 95.38 32.24 23.29
C GLY A 116 96.29 33.38 23.74
N GLY A 117 96.32 34.46 22.96
CA GLY A 117 97.22 35.60 23.17
C GLY A 117 96.69 36.64 24.16
N VAL A 118 97.55 37.13 25.03
CA VAL A 118 97.32 38.26 25.94
C VAL A 118 98.46 39.29 25.87
N PRO A 119 98.18 40.60 26.01
CA PRO A 119 99.19 41.64 25.81
C PRO A 119 100.09 41.89 27.04
N ASP A 120 99.63 41.63 28.26
CA ASP A 120 100.46 41.71 29.46
C ASP A 120 99.83 40.91 30.61
N GLU A 121 100.60 40.75 31.69
CA GLU A 121 100.15 40.03 32.88
C GLU A 121 98.94 40.69 33.53
N THR A 122 98.87 42.02 33.57
CA THR A 122 97.73 42.77 34.09
C THR A 122 96.44 42.43 33.33
N THR A 123 96.52 42.31 32.00
CA THR A 123 95.39 41.88 31.17
C THR A 123 95.08 40.39 31.34
N ARG A 124 96.11 39.53 31.47
CA ARG A 124 95.91 38.10 31.78
C ARG A 124 95.11 37.93 33.07
N GLN A 125 95.54 38.57 34.15
CA GLN A 125 94.87 38.52 35.45
C GLN A 125 93.45 39.09 35.40
N LEU A 126 93.23 40.16 34.64
CA LEU A 126 91.88 40.73 34.42
C LEU A 126 90.95 39.72 33.73
N LEU A 127 91.42 38.99 32.71
CA LEU A 127 90.60 37.99 32.00
C LEU A 127 90.36 36.73 32.84
N LEU A 128 91.38 36.23 33.55
CA LEU A 128 91.25 35.11 34.50
C LEU A 128 90.22 35.41 35.59
N ASN A 129 90.32 36.59 36.23
CA ASN A 129 89.35 37.05 37.22
C ASN A 129 87.94 37.23 36.65
N ARG A 130 87.81 37.68 35.39
CA ARG A 130 86.50 37.80 34.73
C ARG A 130 85.85 36.45 34.46
N ALA A 131 86.64 35.46 34.01
CA ALA A 131 86.22 34.08 33.80
C ALA A 131 86.05 33.28 35.11
N LYS A 132 86.54 33.81 36.25
CA LYS A 132 86.55 33.18 37.58
C LYS A 132 87.37 31.87 37.62
N ILE A 133 88.50 31.85 36.92
CA ILE A 133 89.43 30.70 36.89
C ILE A 133 90.82 31.13 37.39
N GLU A 134 91.53 30.23 38.06
CA GLU A 134 92.87 30.52 38.60
C GLU A 134 93.98 30.45 37.54
N GLN A 135 93.80 29.64 36.50
CA GLN A 135 94.78 29.41 35.44
C GLN A 135 94.10 29.26 34.08
N GLY A 136 94.84 29.54 33.00
CA GLY A 136 94.40 29.35 31.61
C GLY A 136 95.61 29.28 30.68
N ALA A 137 95.41 28.75 29.47
CA ALA A 137 96.44 28.60 28.43
C ALA A 137 96.72 29.94 27.70
N LEU A 138 96.97 30.99 28.48
CA LEU A 138 97.12 32.37 28.02
C LEU A 138 98.60 32.72 27.88
N GLU A 139 99.07 32.97 26.66
CA GLU A 139 100.46 33.31 26.36
C GLU A 139 100.64 34.80 26.06
N LEU A 140 101.77 35.38 26.47
CA LEU A 140 102.12 36.74 26.06
C LEU A 140 102.40 36.78 24.56
N ARG A 141 101.65 37.59 23.81
CA ARG A 141 101.74 37.72 22.34
C ARG A 141 101.64 39.19 21.91
N SER A 142 102.41 39.58 20.89
CA SER A 142 102.33 40.90 20.24
C SER A 142 101.42 40.88 19.01
N GLY A 143 101.11 42.06 18.46
CA GLY A 143 100.21 42.19 17.29
C GLY A 143 98.73 42.34 17.61
N MET A 144 98.38 42.72 18.84
CA MET A 144 97.00 43.06 19.19
C MET A 144 96.48 44.24 18.35
N PRO A 145 95.17 44.27 18.02
CA PRO A 145 94.47 45.48 17.58
C PRO A 145 94.48 46.58 18.67
N GLU A 146 93.68 47.62 18.48
CA GLU A 146 93.48 48.66 19.50
C GLU A 146 93.10 48.04 20.86
N ARG A 147 93.99 48.20 21.84
CA ARG A 147 93.97 47.47 23.12
C ARG A 147 92.63 47.60 23.86
N GLN A 148 92.06 48.80 23.90
CA GLN A 148 90.80 49.04 24.65
C GLN A 148 89.63 48.29 24.01
N LEU A 149 89.53 48.32 22.67
CA LEU A 149 88.50 47.61 21.91
C LEU A 149 88.67 46.09 22.03
N TRP A 150 89.90 45.60 21.92
CA TRP A 150 90.19 44.17 22.06
C TRP A 150 89.86 43.63 23.46
N VAL A 151 90.25 44.34 24.52
CA VAL A 151 89.94 43.93 25.91
C VAL A 151 88.43 43.97 26.16
N ALA A 152 87.71 44.97 25.64
CA ALA A 152 86.25 45.01 25.74
C ALA A 152 85.58 43.82 25.02
N GLY A 153 86.06 43.47 23.81
CA GLY A 153 85.59 42.29 23.08
C GLY A 153 85.92 40.96 23.76
N ALA A 154 87.11 40.85 24.36
CA ALA A 154 87.54 39.69 25.14
C ALA A 154 86.70 39.50 26.42
N GLN A 155 86.43 40.57 27.16
CA GLN A 155 85.51 40.54 28.30
C GLN A 155 84.09 40.16 27.88
N PHE A 156 83.60 40.73 26.78
CA PHE A 156 82.30 40.39 26.21
C PHE A 156 82.20 38.92 25.80
N ALA A 157 83.24 38.35 25.19
CA ALA A 157 83.30 36.93 24.82
C ALA A 157 83.19 36.03 26.07
N ILE A 158 83.99 36.31 27.11
CA ILE A 158 83.94 35.59 28.40
C ILE A 158 82.56 35.70 29.05
N ASP A 159 81.93 36.87 28.99
CA ASP A 159 80.62 37.11 29.59
C ASP A 159 79.50 36.26 28.98
N GLN A 160 79.61 35.87 27.71
CA GLN A 160 78.57 35.04 27.07
C GLN A 160 78.57 33.60 27.58
N LEU A 161 79.72 33.09 28.07
CA LEU A 161 79.82 31.72 28.60
C LEU A 161 78.83 31.45 29.74
N ARG A 162 78.42 32.48 30.48
CA ARG A 162 77.45 32.34 31.57
C ARG A 162 76.09 31.80 31.12
N PHE A 163 75.75 31.92 29.82
CA PHE A 163 74.47 31.48 29.26
C PHE A 163 74.49 30.05 28.74
N PHE A 164 75.69 29.49 28.49
CA PHE A 164 75.85 28.15 27.91
C PHE A 164 76.06 27.08 29.00
N ASP A 165 75.70 25.83 28.69
CA ASP A 165 76.19 24.65 29.42
C ASP A 165 77.42 24.05 28.72
N GLU A 166 77.42 24.09 27.39
CA GLU A 166 78.47 23.63 26.48
C GLU A 166 78.65 24.66 25.35
N GLY A 167 79.86 25.17 25.11
CA GLY A 167 80.11 26.16 24.05
C GLY A 167 81.38 27.00 24.22
N GLY A 168 81.46 28.11 23.50
CA GLY A 168 82.57 29.05 23.55
C GLY A 168 82.34 30.34 22.76
N ALA A 169 83.24 31.29 22.98
CA ALA A 169 83.35 32.53 22.24
C ALA A 169 84.82 32.78 21.89
N THR A 170 85.10 33.07 20.62
CA THR A 170 86.44 33.37 20.11
C THR A 170 86.49 34.80 19.63
N ILE A 171 87.41 35.60 20.19
CA ILE A 171 87.79 36.89 19.61
C ILE A 171 89.00 36.70 18.70
N SER A 172 88.90 37.16 17.46
CA SER A 172 89.97 37.10 16.44
C SER A 172 90.09 38.47 15.78
N GLY A 173 91.15 39.21 16.12
CA GLY A 173 91.19 40.66 15.84
C GLY A 173 90.11 41.39 16.65
N LEU A 174 89.26 42.19 16.00
CA LEU A 174 88.10 42.84 16.63
C LEU A 174 86.75 42.16 16.30
N LYS A 175 86.79 40.91 15.83
CA LYS A 175 85.60 40.09 15.53
C LYS A 175 85.41 39.05 16.63
N VAL A 176 84.18 38.93 17.15
CA VAL A 176 83.80 37.92 18.16
C VAL A 176 82.83 36.92 17.54
N ASP A 177 83.28 35.68 17.39
CA ASP A 177 82.48 34.52 16.98
C ASP A 177 81.98 33.80 18.25
N ILE A 178 80.73 33.32 18.27
CA ILE A 178 80.07 32.71 19.45
C ILE A 178 79.36 31.42 19.03
N LYS A 179 79.58 30.32 19.76
CA LYS A 179 78.91 29.03 19.50
C LYS A 179 78.57 28.32 20.80
N GLY A 180 77.38 27.76 20.95
CA GLY A 180 77.07 26.98 22.15
C GLY A 180 75.60 26.66 22.38
N ARG A 181 75.35 25.68 23.25
CA ARG A 181 74.03 25.31 23.75
C ARG A 181 73.72 26.08 25.02
N ALA A 182 72.55 26.70 25.08
CA ALA A 182 72.13 27.45 26.27
C ALA A 182 71.76 26.51 27.43
N LYS A 183 72.13 26.83 28.66
CA LYS A 183 71.82 25.99 29.83
C LYS A 183 70.35 26.01 30.27
N SER A 184 69.56 26.97 29.79
CA SER A 184 68.11 27.03 30.02
C SER A 184 67.39 27.88 28.97
N ALA A 185 66.07 27.66 28.80
CA ALA A 185 65.21 28.51 27.94
C ALA A 185 65.11 29.97 28.42
N ARG A 186 65.49 30.28 29.67
CA ARG A 186 65.66 31.67 30.13
C ARG A 186 66.98 32.23 29.61
N ASP A 187 68.08 31.51 29.82
CA ASP A 187 69.41 31.95 29.40
C ASP A 187 69.51 32.10 27.88
N PHE A 188 68.84 31.26 27.10
CA PHE A 188 68.73 31.41 25.64
C PHE A 188 68.06 32.74 25.24
N ARG A 189 66.95 33.11 25.90
CA ARG A 189 66.25 34.38 25.64
C ARG A 189 67.06 35.60 26.13
N ASP A 190 67.66 35.50 27.31
CA ASP A 190 68.52 36.55 27.86
C ASP A 190 69.76 36.78 26.97
N LEU A 191 70.34 35.71 26.40
CA LEU A 191 71.42 35.77 25.41
C LEU A 191 70.97 36.40 24.09
N LEU A 192 69.80 36.04 23.55
CA LEU A 192 69.26 36.69 22.34
C LEU A 192 69.06 38.20 22.52
N ILE A 193 68.68 38.65 23.71
CA ILE A 193 68.58 40.09 24.04
C ILE A 193 69.98 40.74 24.03
N VAL A 194 70.99 40.10 24.62
CA VAL A 194 72.38 40.60 24.61
C VAL A 194 72.94 40.66 23.19
N LEU A 195 72.73 39.62 22.37
CA LEU A 195 73.20 39.58 20.98
C LEU A 195 72.51 40.63 20.11
N ARG A 196 71.20 40.87 20.32
CA ARG A 196 70.44 41.93 19.61
C ARG A 196 70.91 43.35 19.99
N ALA A 197 71.44 43.55 21.21
CA ALA A 197 72.07 44.80 21.61
C ALA A 197 73.43 45.04 20.93
N GLY A 198 74.04 43.98 20.37
CA GLY A 198 75.31 44.04 19.65
C GLY A 198 76.55 43.88 20.54
N ALA A 199 77.70 43.71 19.90
CA ALA A 199 79.01 43.74 20.56
C ALA A 199 79.37 45.17 21.03
N PRO A 200 80.34 45.33 21.96
CA PRO A 200 80.83 46.64 22.38
C PRO A 200 81.28 47.51 21.19
N ALA A 201 81.14 48.83 21.32
CA ALA A 201 81.53 49.77 20.27
C ALA A 201 82.97 49.53 19.79
N GLY A 202 83.18 49.39 18.47
CA GLY A 202 84.47 49.06 17.87
C GLY A 202 84.77 47.56 17.74
N VAL A 203 83.89 46.68 18.24
CA VAL A 203 83.95 45.22 18.09
C VAL A 203 82.77 44.76 17.23
N THR A 204 83.00 43.82 16.31
CA THR A 204 81.94 43.25 15.46
C THR A 204 81.55 41.85 15.92
N LEU A 205 80.26 41.56 16.03
CA LEU A 205 79.79 40.18 16.09
C LEU A 205 80.07 39.46 14.77
N GLY A 206 80.43 38.19 14.89
CA GLY A 206 80.80 37.33 13.80
C GLY A 206 79.77 36.26 13.50
N GLU A 207 80.24 35.03 13.38
CA GLU A 207 79.42 33.83 13.33
C GLU A 207 78.81 33.58 14.71
N VAL A 208 77.50 33.36 14.76
CA VAL A 208 76.75 33.17 16.01
C VAL A 208 75.87 31.93 15.87
N GLU A 209 76.35 30.80 16.38
CA GLU A 209 75.70 29.48 16.32
C GLU A 209 75.22 29.06 17.72
N ILE A 210 74.04 29.52 18.12
CA ILE A 210 73.48 29.24 19.44
C ILE A 210 72.29 28.28 19.37
N THR A 211 72.29 27.23 20.19
CA THR A 211 71.19 26.27 20.27
C THR A 211 70.40 26.42 21.59
N PRO A 212 69.08 26.19 21.60
CA PRO A 212 68.28 26.18 22.82
C PRO A 212 68.70 25.06 23.78
N ALA A 213 68.24 25.13 25.03
CA ALA A 213 68.58 24.15 26.06
C ALA A 213 68.11 22.73 25.74
N LEU A 214 68.96 21.74 26.05
CA LEU A 214 68.65 20.33 25.87
C LEU A 214 67.56 19.91 26.88
N VAL A 215 66.50 19.28 26.39
CA VAL A 215 65.43 18.70 27.21
C VAL A 215 65.24 17.21 26.91
N SER A 216 64.94 16.45 27.95
CA SER A 216 64.51 15.05 27.87
C SER A 216 63.56 14.79 29.04
N PRO A 217 62.36 14.20 28.81
CA PRO A 217 61.80 13.83 27.51
C PRO A 217 61.50 15.05 26.61
N TYR A 218 61.70 14.90 25.31
CA TYR A 218 61.29 15.89 24.31
C TYR A 218 59.81 15.69 23.99
N GLN A 219 58.98 16.64 24.41
CA GLN A 219 57.52 16.56 24.33
C GLN A 219 56.94 17.67 23.46
N TRP A 220 56.06 17.29 22.54
CA TRP A 220 55.27 18.18 21.70
C TRP A 220 53.84 17.64 21.59
N SER A 221 52.84 18.50 21.56
CA SER A 221 51.44 18.12 21.35
C SER A 221 50.65 19.17 20.58
N ALA A 222 49.60 18.72 19.88
CA ALA A 222 48.62 19.56 19.23
C ALA A 222 47.20 19.04 19.52
N ILE A 223 46.27 19.91 19.89
CA ILE A 223 44.87 19.55 20.19
C ILE A 223 43.95 20.34 19.27
N SER A 224 43.00 19.65 18.61
CA SER A 224 42.02 20.22 17.69
C SER A 224 40.60 20.07 18.25
N ASP A 225 39.91 21.19 18.44
CA ASP A 225 38.49 21.25 18.84
C ASP A 225 37.55 21.39 17.62
N GLY A 226 38.09 21.25 16.41
CA GLY A 226 37.38 21.45 15.15
C GLY A 226 37.35 22.89 14.64
N ARG A 227 37.76 23.88 15.44
CA ARG A 227 37.84 25.31 15.04
C ARG A 227 39.25 25.87 15.16
N ARG A 228 40.01 25.44 16.18
CA ARG A 228 41.39 25.84 16.46
C ARG A 228 42.25 24.61 16.70
N ILE A 229 43.54 24.74 16.36
CA ILE A 229 44.57 23.78 16.73
C ILE A 229 45.49 24.48 17.72
N GLU A 230 45.56 23.99 18.96
CA GLU A 230 46.46 24.51 19.98
C GLU A 230 47.69 23.61 20.12
N VAL A 231 48.86 24.16 19.82
CA VAL A 231 50.14 23.44 19.77
C VAL A 231 51.00 23.86 20.97
N SER A 232 51.50 22.90 21.73
CA SER A 232 52.24 23.13 22.99
C SER A 232 53.42 22.17 23.16
N GLY A 233 54.31 22.47 24.11
CA GLY A 233 55.54 21.72 24.35
C GLY A 233 56.77 22.41 23.76
N PHE A 234 57.68 21.62 23.18
CA PHE A 234 58.98 22.09 22.71
C PHE A 234 59.11 22.14 21.19
N VAL A 235 59.99 23.01 20.71
CA VAL A 235 60.33 23.20 19.28
C VAL A 235 61.81 23.63 19.15
N PRO A 236 62.57 23.15 18.14
CA PRO A 236 64.00 23.46 18.00
C PRO A 236 64.27 24.91 17.61
N ASP A 237 63.39 25.54 16.82
CA ASP A 237 63.60 26.89 16.27
C ASP A 237 62.29 27.64 16.02
N GLU A 238 62.37 28.97 15.92
CA GLU A 238 61.22 29.86 15.72
C GLU A 238 60.61 29.75 14.30
N ASN A 239 61.38 29.35 13.28
CA ASN A 239 60.87 29.23 11.91
C ASN A 239 59.91 28.05 11.77
N LEU A 240 60.13 26.96 12.54
CA LEU A 240 59.17 25.86 12.62
C LEU A 240 57.87 26.28 13.33
N VAL A 241 57.94 27.16 14.36
CA VAL A 241 56.74 27.74 14.97
C VAL A 241 55.94 28.56 13.95
N GLU A 242 56.61 29.36 13.13
CA GLU A 242 55.94 30.15 12.09
C GLU A 242 55.35 29.26 10.99
N ARG A 243 56.05 28.19 10.58
CA ARG A 243 55.49 27.17 9.66
C ARG A 243 54.21 26.54 10.19
N TYR A 244 54.09 26.29 11.49
CA TYR A 244 52.84 25.81 12.08
C TYR A 244 51.72 26.85 12.00
N ARG A 245 52.02 28.14 12.22
CA ARG A 245 51.03 29.23 12.11
C ARG A 245 50.56 29.45 10.67
N SER A 246 51.43 29.23 9.69
CA SER A 246 51.16 29.38 8.26
C SER A 246 50.71 28.09 7.55
N ALA A 247 50.44 27.01 8.27
CA ALA A 247 50.02 25.74 7.67
C ALA A 247 48.62 25.84 7.06
N GLU A 248 48.38 25.13 5.94
CA GLU A 248 47.05 25.06 5.31
C GLU A 248 46.12 24.12 6.08
N THR A 249 45.42 24.67 7.07
CA THR A 249 44.60 23.92 8.04
C THR A 249 43.10 23.90 7.74
N GLY A 250 42.70 24.12 6.48
CA GLY A 250 41.29 24.14 6.07
C GLY A 250 40.44 25.21 6.78
N GLY A 251 41.05 26.30 7.24
CA GLY A 251 40.38 27.40 7.95
C GLY A 251 40.47 27.36 9.47
N LYS A 252 41.13 26.35 10.08
CA LYS A 252 41.31 26.26 11.53
C LYS A 252 42.51 27.08 12.00
N SER A 253 42.33 28.03 12.93
CA SER A 253 43.45 28.85 13.42
C SER A 253 44.43 28.03 14.26
N VAL A 254 45.74 28.11 13.97
CA VAL A 254 46.79 27.48 14.78
C VAL A 254 47.31 28.45 15.84
N ALA A 255 47.13 28.12 17.11
CA ALA A 255 47.68 28.84 18.25
C ALA A 255 48.91 28.10 18.79
N THR A 256 50.02 28.80 19.02
CA THR A 256 51.27 28.18 19.49
C THR A 256 51.68 28.66 20.89
N GLY A 257 51.68 27.73 21.84
CA GLY A 257 52.22 27.87 23.20
C GLY A 257 53.55 27.11 23.36
N LEU A 258 54.41 27.19 22.34
CA LEU A 258 55.66 26.44 22.25
C LEU A 258 56.84 27.16 22.93
N ALA A 259 57.77 26.38 23.48
CA ALA A 259 59.03 26.86 24.04
C ALA A 259 60.23 26.33 23.23
N LEU A 260 61.25 27.18 23.04
CA LEU A 260 62.48 26.78 22.34
C LEU A 260 63.33 25.84 23.20
N ALA A 261 63.58 24.63 22.71
CA ALA A 261 64.44 23.62 23.32
C ALA A 261 65.02 22.65 22.28
N SER A 262 66.23 22.15 22.52
CA SER A 262 66.90 21.12 21.70
C SER A 262 66.76 19.73 22.31
N GLY A 263 67.07 18.70 21.53
CA GLY A 263 66.85 17.29 21.89
C GLY A 263 65.73 16.63 21.08
N GLU A 264 65.32 17.29 20.00
CA GLU A 264 64.29 16.84 19.08
C GLU A 264 64.67 15.51 18.41
N PRO A 265 63.71 14.59 18.21
CA PRO A 265 63.97 13.33 17.51
C PRO A 265 64.25 13.57 16.02
N SER A 266 64.96 12.65 15.38
CA SER A 266 65.23 12.69 13.94
C SER A 266 63.93 12.79 13.12
N GLY A 267 63.85 13.76 12.21
CA GLY A 267 62.65 14.00 11.39
C GLY A 267 61.52 14.76 12.11
N PHE A 268 61.73 15.25 13.34
CA PHE A 268 60.72 15.95 14.14
C PHE A 268 59.93 17.01 13.37
N ALA A 269 60.62 17.89 12.62
CA ALA A 269 59.98 18.98 11.89
C ALA A 269 59.01 18.50 10.79
N GLU A 270 59.32 17.37 10.14
CA GLU A 270 58.52 16.79 9.06
C GLU A 270 57.31 16.04 9.63
N VAL A 271 57.53 15.26 10.69
CA VAL A 271 56.47 14.49 11.37
C VAL A 271 55.48 15.43 12.07
N SER A 272 55.96 16.41 12.84
CA SER A 272 55.09 17.38 13.55
C SER A 272 54.26 18.23 12.59
N GLN A 273 54.82 18.65 11.46
CA GLN A 273 54.07 19.38 10.43
C GLN A 273 52.97 18.49 9.83
N LYS A 274 53.30 17.26 9.40
CA LYS A 274 52.31 16.29 8.89
C LYS A 274 51.20 15.97 9.90
N LEU A 275 51.54 15.90 11.20
CA LEU A 275 50.56 15.69 12.27
C LEU A 275 49.58 16.86 12.37
N ILE A 276 50.01 18.12 12.27
CA ILE A 276 49.11 19.28 12.22
C ILE A 276 48.21 19.22 10.97
N GLU A 277 48.80 18.93 9.80
CA GLU A 277 48.07 18.83 8.53
C GLU A 277 46.97 17.76 8.61
N GLN A 278 47.28 16.54 9.09
CA GLN A 278 46.29 15.48 9.23
C GLN A 278 45.27 15.77 10.35
N LEU A 279 45.70 16.32 11.49
CA LEU A 279 44.83 16.73 12.58
C LEU A 279 43.84 17.83 12.15
N SER A 280 44.21 18.70 11.20
CA SER A 280 43.28 19.69 10.64
C SER A 280 42.15 19.06 9.83
N ARG A 281 42.33 17.86 9.28
CA ARG A 281 41.33 17.13 8.47
C ARG A 281 40.30 16.37 9.33
N LEU A 282 40.61 16.11 10.59
CA LEU A 282 39.69 15.47 11.55
C LEU A 282 38.65 16.47 12.09
N GLU A 283 37.47 16.02 12.49
CA GLU A 283 36.47 16.83 13.20
C GLU A 283 37.06 17.40 14.50
N TYR A 284 37.72 16.54 15.29
CA TYR A 284 38.48 16.87 16.49
C TYR A 284 39.55 15.79 16.73
N GLY A 285 40.51 16.03 17.62
CA GLY A 285 41.53 15.04 17.94
C GLY A 285 42.73 15.60 18.69
N THR A 286 43.73 14.74 18.92
CA THR A 286 45.02 15.12 19.49
C THR A 286 46.17 14.45 18.75
N ALA A 287 47.27 15.18 18.57
CA ALA A 287 48.54 14.65 18.11
C ALA A 287 49.61 14.87 19.18
N SER A 288 50.56 13.95 19.32
CA SER A 288 51.69 14.08 20.24
C SER A 288 52.95 13.45 19.70
N ILE A 289 54.10 14.00 20.08
CA ILE A 289 55.42 13.39 19.91
C ILE A 289 56.10 13.37 21.28
N VAL A 290 56.51 12.19 21.73
CA VAL A 290 57.28 12.00 22.98
C VAL A 290 58.49 11.12 22.65
N ASP A 291 59.69 11.69 22.79
CA ASP A 291 60.98 11.00 22.54
C ASP A 291 61.04 10.21 21.22
N GLY A 292 60.42 10.75 20.16
CA GLY A 292 60.40 10.15 18.82
C GLY A 292 59.17 9.28 18.52
N GLN A 293 58.42 8.83 19.52
CA GLN A 293 57.14 8.16 19.29
C GLN A 293 56.06 9.20 18.97
N SER A 294 55.50 9.13 17.75
CA SER A 294 54.39 9.97 17.33
C SER A 294 53.05 9.24 17.46
N THR A 295 52.01 9.95 17.88
CA THR A 295 50.64 9.44 18.02
C THR A 295 49.65 10.46 17.49
N LEU A 296 48.61 10.00 16.77
CA LEU A 296 47.45 10.78 16.36
C LEU A 296 46.17 10.03 16.78
N THR A 297 45.32 10.68 17.57
CA THR A 297 43.97 10.24 17.90
C THR A 297 42.94 11.22 17.37
N GLY A 298 41.74 10.75 17.02
CA GLY A 298 40.63 11.65 16.74
C GLY A 298 39.56 11.13 15.79
N ALA A 299 38.69 12.05 15.39
CA ALA A 299 37.42 11.78 14.73
C ALA A 299 37.45 12.16 13.24
N PRO A 300 37.56 11.21 12.30
CA PRO A 300 37.50 11.53 10.88
C PRO A 300 36.06 11.87 10.45
N PRO A 301 35.85 12.86 9.57
CA PRO A 301 34.52 13.23 9.09
C PRO A 301 33.96 12.26 8.04
N THR A 302 34.80 11.55 7.28
CA THR A 302 34.39 10.56 6.27
C THR A 302 35.40 9.41 6.17
N PHE A 303 35.01 8.31 5.51
CA PHE A 303 35.88 7.14 5.30
C PHE A 303 37.12 7.49 4.45
N GLU A 304 36.98 8.33 3.43
CA GLU A 304 38.08 8.77 2.57
C GLU A 304 39.10 9.59 3.37
N VAL A 305 38.65 10.43 4.30
CA VAL A 305 39.55 11.18 5.19
C VAL A 305 40.24 10.23 6.17
N ALA A 306 39.54 9.25 6.75
CA ALA A 306 40.15 8.25 7.62
C ALA A 306 41.25 7.46 6.91
N GLN A 307 40.95 6.91 5.73
CA GLN A 307 41.91 6.17 4.91
C GLN A 307 43.11 7.04 4.51
N ALA A 308 42.87 8.27 4.05
CA ALA A 308 43.96 9.17 3.65
C ALA A 308 44.83 9.60 4.84
N VAL A 309 44.27 9.79 6.05
CA VAL A 309 45.05 10.07 7.26
C VAL A 309 45.91 8.86 7.64
N MET A 310 45.36 7.64 7.56
CA MET A 310 46.11 6.40 7.81
C MET A 310 47.26 6.23 6.81
N GLU A 311 47.01 6.37 5.51
CA GLU A 311 48.02 6.21 4.45
C GLU A 311 49.18 7.21 4.61
N GLN A 312 48.88 8.49 4.87
CA GLN A 312 49.90 9.53 4.97
C GLN A 312 50.81 9.42 6.21
N LEU A 313 50.33 8.78 7.29
CA LEU A 313 51.05 8.66 8.56
C LEU A 313 51.62 7.25 8.83
N GLN A 314 51.11 6.19 8.18
CA GLN A 314 51.72 4.86 8.23
C GLN A 314 53.19 4.91 7.76
N GLY A 315 53.48 5.66 6.70
CA GLY A 315 54.85 5.88 6.22
C GLY A 315 55.76 6.66 7.16
N ALA A 316 55.21 7.30 8.21
CA ALA A 316 55.96 8.04 9.24
C ALA A 316 56.19 7.23 10.53
N GLY A 317 55.64 6.00 10.63
CA GLY A 317 55.74 5.18 11.84
C GLY A 317 54.91 5.69 13.03
N SER A 318 53.91 6.54 12.78
CA SER A 318 53.01 7.04 13.81
C SER A 318 52.04 5.97 14.29
N ILE A 319 51.70 5.99 15.58
CA ILE A 319 50.54 5.26 16.12
C ILE A 319 49.28 6.07 15.78
N ILE A 320 48.28 5.42 15.19
CA ILE A 320 47.08 6.08 14.69
C ILE A 320 45.86 5.39 15.30
N GLU A 321 45.08 6.13 16.07
CA GLU A 321 43.87 5.65 16.76
C GLU A 321 42.69 6.55 16.36
N LEU A 322 42.07 6.24 15.22
CA LEU A 322 40.89 6.96 14.75
C LEU A 322 39.61 6.33 15.30
N GLU A 323 38.70 7.19 15.74
CA GLU A 323 37.30 6.82 15.96
C GLU A 323 36.61 6.46 14.62
N PRO A 324 35.46 5.78 14.64
CA PRO A 324 34.68 5.51 13.42
C PRO A 324 34.36 6.79 12.62
N PRO A 325 34.38 6.77 11.28
CA PRO A 325 34.01 7.93 10.48
C PRO A 325 32.54 8.30 10.61
N ARG A 326 32.17 9.57 10.39
CA ARG A 326 30.77 9.99 10.33
C ARG A 326 30.13 9.57 9.00
N VAL A 327 28.86 9.16 9.03
CA VAL A 327 27.99 8.97 7.88
C VAL A 327 26.71 9.77 8.11
N ASP A 328 26.35 10.63 7.15
CA ASP A 328 25.13 11.46 7.24
C ASP A 328 23.86 10.70 6.85
N ASP A 329 23.93 9.83 5.85
CA ASP A 329 22.86 8.89 5.47
C ASP A 329 22.98 7.58 6.26
N TYR A 330 22.86 7.70 7.58
CA TYR A 330 23.10 6.59 8.49
C TYR A 330 21.99 5.54 8.36
N TRP A 331 22.35 4.30 8.06
CA TRP A 331 21.39 3.19 8.00
C TRP A 331 21.93 1.90 8.61
N ALA A 332 21.02 1.07 9.09
CA ALA A 332 21.27 -0.29 9.56
C ALA A 332 20.07 -1.18 9.19
N SER A 333 20.31 -2.47 9.01
CA SER A 333 19.24 -3.43 8.78
C SER A 333 19.55 -4.78 9.42
N ALA A 334 18.48 -5.52 9.73
CA ALA A 334 18.55 -6.88 10.21
C ALA A 334 17.57 -7.74 9.39
N THR A 335 18.06 -8.81 8.76
CA THR A 335 17.25 -9.75 7.97
C THR A 335 17.28 -11.11 8.64
N LEU A 336 16.12 -11.59 9.08
CA LEU A 336 15.91 -12.96 9.52
C LEU A 336 15.53 -13.83 8.32
N GLN A 337 16.33 -14.84 8.01
CA GLN A 337 16.05 -15.80 6.94
C GLN A 337 15.26 -17.02 7.48
N ALA A 338 14.54 -17.73 6.60
CA ALA A 338 13.77 -18.95 6.90
C ALA A 338 14.54 -20.12 7.58
N GLY A 339 15.86 -20.01 7.78
CA GLY A 339 16.68 -20.93 8.56
C GLY A 339 17.07 -20.44 9.97
N GLY A 340 16.55 -19.30 10.43
CA GLY A 340 16.90 -18.67 11.71
C GLY A 340 18.23 -17.91 11.72
N ALA A 341 18.87 -17.72 10.55
CA ALA A 341 20.04 -16.86 10.42
C ALA A 341 19.62 -15.39 10.41
N LEU A 342 20.27 -14.57 11.24
CA LEU A 342 19.98 -13.14 11.38
C LEU A 342 21.16 -12.33 10.84
N ILE A 343 21.01 -11.78 9.64
CA ILE A 343 22.05 -11.04 8.93
C ILE A 343 21.90 -9.56 9.24
N PHE A 344 22.93 -8.94 9.81
CA PHE A 344 23.01 -7.50 9.98
C PHE A 344 23.88 -6.86 8.90
N ASP A 345 23.42 -5.71 8.40
CA ASP A 345 24.08 -4.94 7.33
C ASP A 345 23.91 -3.42 7.56
N GLY A 346 24.81 -2.62 7.00
CA GLY A 346 24.90 -1.17 7.23
C GLY A 346 25.89 -0.80 8.34
N TYR A 347 25.49 0.13 9.23
CA TYR A 347 26.39 0.78 10.18
C TYR A 347 26.03 0.52 11.66
N ALA A 348 27.06 0.28 12.48
CA ALA A 348 27.00 0.23 13.93
C ALA A 348 27.76 1.45 14.55
N PRO A 349 27.23 2.08 15.62
CA PRO A 349 27.79 3.32 16.20
C PRO A 349 29.25 3.18 16.65
N ASP A 350 29.55 2.04 17.27
CA ASP A 350 30.83 1.69 17.86
C ASP A 350 31.00 0.16 17.91
N SER A 351 32.19 -0.30 18.33
CA SER A 351 32.49 -1.72 18.43
C SER A 351 31.65 -2.43 19.50
N ALA A 352 31.31 -1.75 20.60
CA ALA A 352 30.56 -2.35 21.70
C ALA A 352 29.13 -2.70 21.26
N THR A 353 28.47 -1.80 20.54
CA THR A 353 27.14 -2.01 19.96
C THR A 353 27.15 -3.15 18.94
N ARG A 354 28.16 -3.22 18.07
CA ARG A 354 28.29 -4.33 17.11
C ARG A 354 28.51 -5.68 17.81
N ASP A 355 29.33 -5.71 18.87
CA ASP A 355 29.61 -6.91 19.63
C ASP A 355 28.39 -7.36 20.47
N GLU A 356 27.55 -6.42 20.92
CA GLU A 356 26.22 -6.70 21.51
C GLU A 356 25.28 -7.34 20.48
N LEU A 357 25.13 -6.75 19.28
CA LEU A 357 24.33 -7.34 18.20
C LEU A 357 24.83 -8.74 17.78
N LYS A 358 26.14 -8.97 17.84
CA LYS A 358 26.76 -10.29 17.58
C LYS A 358 26.44 -11.33 18.65
N SER A 359 26.01 -10.92 19.84
CA SER A 359 25.59 -11.84 20.91
C SER A 359 24.17 -12.41 20.71
N VAL A 360 23.39 -11.82 19.79
CA VAL A 360 22.04 -12.30 19.44
C VAL A 360 22.13 -13.67 18.74
N GLY A 361 21.25 -14.60 19.11
CA GLY A 361 21.25 -15.95 18.55
C GLY A 361 21.07 -15.96 17.02
N GLY A 362 22.00 -16.60 16.30
CA GLY A 362 21.98 -16.66 14.83
C GLY A 362 22.56 -15.41 14.13
N ALA A 363 23.07 -14.43 14.87
CA ALA A 363 23.59 -13.18 14.31
C ALA A 363 24.84 -13.36 13.43
N GLN A 364 24.83 -12.72 12.26
CA GLN A 364 25.98 -12.49 11.40
C GLN A 364 26.18 -10.99 11.24
N THR A 365 27.27 -10.46 11.79
CA THR A 365 27.58 -9.02 11.82
C THR A 365 28.75 -8.66 10.91
N ASP A 366 29.14 -9.54 9.99
CA ASP A 366 30.34 -9.37 9.16
C ASP A 366 30.20 -8.23 8.15
N TRP A 367 28.96 -7.84 7.82
CA TRP A 367 28.64 -6.67 6.97
C TRP A 367 28.43 -5.37 7.76
N LEU A 368 28.39 -5.40 9.11
CA LEU A 368 28.27 -4.18 9.92
C LEU A 368 29.61 -3.41 9.98
N GLN A 369 29.64 -2.28 9.29
CA GLN A 369 30.73 -1.32 9.36
C GLN A 369 30.60 -0.42 10.60
N LEU A 370 31.70 0.08 11.14
CA LEU A 370 31.65 1.05 12.25
C LEU A 370 31.56 2.47 11.69
N ALA A 371 30.57 3.25 12.12
CA ALA A 371 30.42 4.66 11.78
C ALA A 371 29.72 5.47 12.89
N ARG A 372 30.07 6.75 13.03
CA ARG A 372 29.28 7.74 13.78
C ARG A 372 28.17 8.30 12.89
N GLY A 373 27.20 8.99 13.50
CA GLY A 373 26.03 9.56 12.79
C GLY A 373 24.72 8.82 13.07
N ALA A 374 24.77 7.78 13.92
CA ALA A 374 23.59 7.05 14.38
C ALA A 374 22.56 8.00 15.03
N PRO A 375 21.25 7.73 14.86
CA PRO A 375 20.19 8.48 15.52
C PRO A 375 20.28 8.37 17.05
N GLU A 376 19.83 9.39 17.78
CA GLU A 376 20.00 9.50 19.25
C GLU A 376 19.47 8.28 20.03
N ARG A 377 18.49 7.56 19.46
CA ARG A 377 17.84 6.38 20.08
C ARG A 377 18.07 5.09 19.30
N TYR A 378 19.21 4.99 18.58
CA TYR A 378 19.57 3.83 17.74
C TYR A 378 19.31 2.48 18.43
N GLN A 379 19.76 2.30 19.68
CA GLN A 379 19.60 1.06 20.42
C GLN A 379 18.11 0.70 20.59
N SER A 380 17.26 1.66 20.97
CA SER A 380 15.81 1.42 21.11
C SER A 380 15.11 1.06 19.80
N ALA A 381 15.57 1.60 18.66
CA ALA A 381 15.07 1.19 17.34
C ALA A 381 15.52 -0.25 16.99
N MET A 382 16.78 -0.60 17.27
CA MET A 382 17.29 -1.96 17.09
C MET A 382 16.55 -2.95 17.99
N ASP A 383 16.32 -2.63 19.26
CA ASP A 383 15.59 -3.48 20.21
C ASP A 383 14.14 -3.74 19.76
N PHE A 384 13.45 -2.70 19.27
CA PHE A 384 12.11 -2.83 18.67
C PHE A 384 12.14 -3.74 17.43
N GLY A 385 13.05 -3.47 16.48
CA GLY A 385 13.18 -4.25 15.25
C GLY A 385 13.52 -5.71 15.50
N LEU A 386 14.43 -5.99 16.44
CA LEU A 386 14.82 -7.34 16.83
C LEU A 386 13.70 -8.06 17.59
N SER A 387 12.97 -7.37 18.46
CA SER A 387 11.79 -7.93 19.14
C SER A 387 10.68 -8.29 18.16
N ALA A 388 10.51 -7.49 17.09
CA ALA A 388 9.58 -7.80 16.02
C ALA A 388 10.05 -9.00 15.17
N LEU A 389 11.30 -9.04 14.74
CA LEU A 389 11.87 -10.19 14.03
C LEU A 389 11.83 -11.48 14.87
N GLN A 390 11.92 -11.39 16.20
CA GLN A 390 11.73 -12.52 17.11
C GLN A 390 10.30 -13.11 17.11
N ARG A 391 9.34 -12.47 16.45
CA ARG A 391 7.98 -12.99 16.20
C ARG A 391 7.75 -13.42 14.75
N MET A 392 8.77 -13.32 13.89
CA MET A 392 8.72 -13.66 12.47
C MET A 392 9.46 -14.96 12.16
N SER A 393 8.96 -15.73 11.19
CA SER A 393 9.65 -16.90 10.64
C SER A 393 10.79 -16.46 9.73
N GLU A 394 10.52 -15.43 8.93
CA GLU A 394 11.47 -14.67 8.14
C GLU A 394 11.00 -13.22 8.02
N GLY A 395 11.92 -12.28 7.83
CA GLY A 395 11.59 -10.86 7.72
C GLY A 395 12.79 -9.94 7.69
N ARG A 396 12.54 -8.66 7.47
CA ARG A 396 13.55 -7.61 7.41
C ARG A 396 13.10 -6.39 8.21
N PHE A 397 13.95 -5.99 9.14
CA PHE A 397 13.91 -4.69 9.77
C PHE A 397 14.93 -3.78 9.08
N SER A 398 14.57 -2.52 8.82
CA SER A 398 15.55 -1.50 8.45
C SER A 398 15.31 -0.19 9.20
N LEU A 399 16.41 0.50 9.48
CA LEU A 399 16.50 1.80 10.11
C LEU A 399 17.34 2.69 9.19
N ARG A 400 16.78 3.80 8.71
CA ARG A 400 17.51 4.84 7.95
C ARG A 400 17.22 6.20 8.57
N GLN A 401 18.26 6.83 9.12
CA GLN A 401 18.17 7.98 10.02
C GLN A 401 17.15 7.73 11.15
N ASN A 402 15.96 8.36 11.10
CA ASN A 402 14.88 8.18 12.07
C ASN A 402 13.67 7.41 11.49
N VAL A 403 13.80 6.83 10.30
CA VAL A 403 12.73 6.09 9.62
C VAL A 403 12.94 4.59 9.80
N LEU A 404 11.87 3.90 10.20
CA LEU A 404 11.82 2.45 10.37
C LEU A 404 10.99 1.84 9.24
N SER A 405 11.44 0.69 8.75
CA SER A 405 10.60 -0.24 8.00
C SER A 405 10.69 -1.64 8.59
N LEU A 406 9.59 -2.37 8.49
CA LEU A 406 9.47 -3.75 8.91
C LEU A 406 8.67 -4.51 7.85
N SER A 407 9.19 -5.65 7.42
CA SER A 407 8.46 -6.58 6.54
C SER A 407 8.76 -8.03 6.89
N GLY A 408 7.86 -8.96 6.57
CA GLY A 408 8.09 -10.40 6.77
C GLY A 408 6.84 -11.19 7.14
N VAL A 409 7.04 -12.47 7.44
CA VAL A 409 5.96 -13.42 7.76
C VAL A 409 5.99 -13.71 9.26
N ALA A 410 4.86 -13.56 9.94
CA ALA A 410 4.73 -13.92 11.35
C ALA A 410 4.86 -15.45 11.58
N ARG A 411 5.41 -15.88 12.72
CA ARG A 411 5.55 -17.31 13.06
C ARG A 411 4.23 -18.02 13.30
N SER A 412 3.26 -17.29 13.82
CA SER A 412 1.97 -17.80 14.27
C SER A 412 0.91 -16.68 14.16
N GLY A 413 -0.38 -17.04 14.18
CA GLY A 413 -1.46 -16.06 14.16
C GLY A 413 -1.49 -15.20 15.44
N GLU A 414 -1.06 -15.77 16.57
CA GLU A 414 -0.86 -15.03 17.83
C GLU A 414 0.29 -14.02 17.70
N ASP A 415 1.40 -14.41 17.09
CA ASP A 415 2.54 -13.53 16.82
C ASP A 415 2.17 -12.41 15.84
N TYR A 416 1.39 -12.70 14.80
CA TYR A 416 0.85 -11.70 13.88
C TYR A 416 0.02 -10.66 14.65
N GLN A 417 -0.93 -11.10 15.47
CA GLN A 417 -1.76 -10.19 16.26
C GLN A 417 -0.93 -9.38 17.27
N ALA A 418 0.07 -10.00 17.91
CA ALA A 418 0.99 -9.32 18.81
C ALA A 418 1.87 -8.29 18.08
N LEU A 419 2.35 -8.60 16.86
CA LEU A 419 3.13 -7.69 16.01
C LEU A 419 2.31 -6.48 15.61
N MET A 420 1.12 -6.67 15.05
CA MET A 420 0.23 -5.58 14.64
C MET A 420 -0.15 -4.68 15.82
N LYS A 421 -0.37 -5.27 17.01
CA LYS A 421 -0.57 -4.51 18.24
C LYS A 421 0.66 -3.71 18.66
N THR A 422 1.84 -4.33 18.66
CA THR A 422 3.12 -3.68 19.04
C THR A 422 3.45 -2.50 18.11
N ILE A 423 3.14 -2.64 16.81
CA ILE A 423 3.26 -1.58 15.81
C ILE A 423 2.32 -0.40 16.10
N ALA A 424 1.07 -0.67 16.49
CA ALA A 424 0.06 0.37 16.73
C ALA A 424 0.23 1.08 18.08
N GLU A 425 0.69 0.38 19.13
CA GLU A 425 0.75 0.90 20.51
C GLU A 425 2.18 1.29 20.96
N ASP A 426 3.21 0.55 20.54
CA ASP A 426 4.57 0.59 21.10
C ASP A 426 5.66 1.05 20.09
N ALA A 427 5.27 1.80 19.05
CA ALA A 427 6.24 2.38 18.12
C ALA A 427 7.28 3.26 18.87
N PRO A 428 8.60 3.06 18.66
CA PRO A 428 9.61 3.68 19.50
C PRO A 428 9.66 5.20 19.31
N GLN A 429 9.40 5.92 20.40
CA GLN A 429 9.37 7.39 20.41
C GLN A 429 10.64 8.01 19.82
N GLY A 430 10.47 8.93 18.87
CA GLY A 430 11.55 9.60 18.15
C GLY A 430 11.85 8.99 16.77
N PHE A 431 11.14 7.92 16.39
CA PHE A 431 11.19 7.32 15.06
C PHE A 431 9.84 7.41 14.35
N VAL A 432 9.88 7.33 13.01
CA VAL A 432 8.70 7.23 12.14
C VAL A 432 8.68 5.83 11.53
N LEU A 433 7.62 5.05 11.79
CA LEU A 433 7.36 3.82 11.05
C LEU A 433 6.76 4.19 9.70
N ALA A 434 7.52 4.00 8.62
CA ALA A 434 7.10 4.34 7.26
C ALA A 434 6.36 3.19 6.57
N ARG A 435 6.77 1.93 6.82
CA ARG A 435 6.23 0.73 6.16
C ARG A 435 6.25 -0.46 7.12
N ALA A 436 5.12 -1.17 7.19
CA ALA A 436 4.92 -2.32 8.08
C ALA A 436 4.14 -3.42 7.33
N GLU A 437 4.86 -4.22 6.54
CA GLU A 437 4.29 -5.25 5.67
C GLU A 437 4.48 -6.62 6.31
N ILE A 438 3.57 -6.95 7.22
CA ILE A 438 3.59 -8.23 7.92
C ILE A 438 2.50 -9.10 7.35
N ASP A 439 2.90 -10.27 6.86
CA ASP A 439 2.00 -11.33 6.44
C ASP A 439 1.70 -12.28 7.60
N ALA A 440 0.49 -12.84 7.61
CA ALA A 440 0.14 -13.91 8.53
C ALA A 440 0.88 -15.21 8.14
N PRO A 441 1.10 -16.17 9.06
CA PRO A 441 1.73 -17.44 8.71
C PRO A 441 0.91 -18.17 7.65
N VAL A 442 1.57 -18.77 6.65
CA VAL A 442 0.88 -19.62 5.66
C VAL A 442 0.36 -20.89 6.35
N ALA A 443 -0.95 -21.10 6.34
CA ALA A 443 -1.59 -22.31 6.81
C ALA A 443 -1.33 -23.49 5.86
N ALA A 444 -1.16 -24.69 6.41
CA ALA A 444 -1.07 -25.91 5.61
C ALA A 444 -2.42 -26.28 4.99
N ASP A 445 -3.50 -26.17 5.79
CA ASP A 445 -4.89 -26.44 5.38
C ASP A 445 -5.73 -25.21 5.71
N TYR A 446 -5.96 -24.33 4.73
CA TYR A 446 -6.72 -23.09 4.95
C TYR A 446 -8.23 -23.37 5.00
N GLN A 447 -8.87 -23.13 6.15
CA GLN A 447 -10.29 -23.41 6.36
C GLN A 447 -11.03 -22.23 6.99
N TRP A 448 -12.27 -22.01 6.57
CA TRP A 448 -13.15 -20.96 7.08
C TRP A 448 -14.61 -21.42 7.01
N SER A 449 -15.43 -21.05 7.99
CA SER A 449 -16.87 -21.25 7.92
C SER A 449 -17.67 -20.13 8.59
N VAL A 450 -18.93 -20.01 8.17
CA VAL A 450 -19.95 -19.21 8.82
C VAL A 450 -21.24 -20.01 8.96
N ARG A 451 -21.77 -20.07 10.17
CA ARG A 451 -22.95 -20.88 10.54
C ARG A 451 -24.08 -19.99 11.04
N LYS A 452 -25.30 -20.24 10.56
CA LYS A 452 -26.55 -19.61 11.01
C LYS A 452 -27.33 -20.57 11.89
N ASN A 453 -27.56 -20.20 13.14
CA ASN A 453 -28.38 -20.98 14.07
C ASN A 453 -29.88 -20.72 13.84
N ALA A 454 -30.74 -21.51 14.50
CA ALA A 454 -32.20 -21.39 14.36
C ALA A 454 -32.81 -20.10 14.97
N ALA A 455 -32.03 -19.32 15.73
CA ALA A 455 -32.40 -17.98 16.18
C ALA A 455 -32.00 -16.88 15.17
N GLY A 456 -31.30 -17.24 14.08
CA GLY A 456 -30.81 -16.32 13.06
C GLY A 456 -29.45 -15.70 13.37
N GLU A 457 -28.81 -16.06 14.48
CA GLU A 457 -27.47 -15.57 14.84
C GLU A 457 -26.40 -16.25 13.98
N LEU A 458 -25.41 -15.47 13.53
CA LEU A 458 -24.26 -15.95 12.76
C LEU A 458 -23.04 -16.18 13.67
N SER A 459 -22.31 -17.25 13.44
CA SER A 459 -21.00 -17.52 14.05
C SER A 459 -19.97 -17.84 12.97
N LEU A 460 -18.90 -17.03 12.91
CA LEU A 460 -17.77 -17.23 12.00
C LEU A 460 -16.65 -17.97 12.73
N SER A 461 -15.99 -18.89 12.03
CA SER A 461 -14.87 -19.67 12.55
C SER A 461 -13.81 -19.97 11.48
N GLY A 462 -12.56 -20.17 11.90
CA GLY A 462 -11.46 -20.54 11.02
C GLY A 462 -10.47 -19.41 10.76
N MET A 463 -9.95 -19.31 9.53
CA MET A 463 -8.81 -18.49 9.18
C MET A 463 -9.18 -17.24 8.37
N VAL A 464 -8.41 -16.17 8.56
CA VAL A 464 -8.51 -14.90 7.81
C VAL A 464 -7.10 -14.36 7.53
N PRO A 465 -6.83 -13.78 6.34
CA PRO A 465 -5.48 -13.40 5.94
C PRO A 465 -4.92 -12.20 6.71
N ASN A 466 -5.77 -11.25 7.08
CA ASN A 466 -5.35 -9.98 7.67
C ASN A 466 -6.50 -9.32 8.47
N ALA A 467 -6.16 -8.26 9.22
CA ALA A 467 -7.11 -7.51 10.03
C ALA A 467 -8.25 -6.84 9.22
N PRO A 468 -8.00 -6.21 8.05
CA PRO A 468 -9.07 -5.70 7.18
C PRO A 468 -10.09 -6.78 6.79
N ALA A 469 -9.65 -7.94 6.30
CA ALA A 469 -10.53 -9.04 5.94
C ALA A 469 -11.38 -9.51 7.14
N LYS A 470 -10.78 -9.64 8.33
CA LYS A 470 -11.54 -9.95 9.56
C LYS A 470 -12.62 -8.91 9.85
N SER A 471 -12.31 -7.62 9.67
CA SER A 471 -13.27 -6.52 9.88
C SER A 471 -14.41 -6.56 8.88
N SER A 472 -14.14 -6.77 7.58
CA SER A 472 -15.18 -6.86 6.55
C SER A 472 -16.14 -8.02 6.81
N LEU A 473 -15.62 -9.23 7.09
CA LEU A 473 -16.47 -10.40 7.32
C LEU A 473 -17.32 -10.30 8.59
N VAL A 474 -16.79 -9.72 9.67
CA VAL A 474 -17.58 -9.43 10.89
C VAL A 474 -18.64 -8.36 10.61
N THR A 475 -18.35 -7.38 9.76
CA THR A 475 -19.33 -6.35 9.37
C THR A 475 -20.44 -6.93 8.50
N ALA A 476 -20.10 -7.75 7.51
CA ALA A 476 -21.04 -8.44 6.62
C ALA A 476 -21.97 -9.39 7.39
N ALA A 477 -21.47 -10.07 8.44
CA ALA A 477 -22.29 -10.92 9.30
C ALA A 477 -23.15 -10.15 10.33
N GLY A 478 -22.97 -8.84 10.45
CA GLY A 478 -23.75 -7.97 11.32
C GLY A 478 -23.34 -7.99 12.80
N SER A 479 -23.77 -6.96 13.53
CA SER A 479 -23.30 -6.66 14.90
C SER A 479 -23.66 -7.70 15.98
N SER A 480 -24.55 -8.65 15.69
CA SER A 480 -24.91 -9.76 16.58
C SER A 480 -24.10 -11.03 16.32
N ALA A 481 -23.21 -11.05 15.33
CA ALA A 481 -22.41 -12.22 15.01
C ALA A 481 -21.28 -12.46 16.02
N SER A 482 -20.97 -13.73 16.30
CA SER A 482 -19.74 -14.13 16.99
C SER A 482 -18.65 -14.50 15.97
N ALA A 483 -17.38 -14.26 16.30
CA ALA A 483 -16.28 -14.51 15.38
C ALA A 483 -15.04 -15.06 16.10
N ASP A 484 -14.78 -16.36 15.93
CA ASP A 484 -13.59 -17.07 16.40
C ASP A 484 -12.62 -17.28 15.22
N LEU A 485 -12.01 -16.17 14.80
CA LEU A 485 -11.18 -16.10 13.59
C LEU A 485 -9.70 -15.88 13.91
N ALA A 486 -8.85 -16.81 13.47
CA ALA A 486 -7.40 -16.78 13.61
C ALA A 486 -6.72 -16.20 12.36
N PHE A 487 -5.57 -15.53 12.54
CA PHE A 487 -4.82 -14.98 11.40
C PHE A 487 -3.88 -16.03 10.79
N ALA A 488 -4.08 -16.31 9.51
CA ALA A 488 -3.22 -17.14 8.68
C ALA A 488 -3.45 -16.79 7.19
N SER A 489 -2.43 -16.94 6.36
CA SER A 489 -2.49 -16.78 4.91
C SER A 489 -2.59 -18.16 4.20
N GLY A 490 -2.90 -18.16 2.91
CA GLY A 490 -3.20 -19.39 2.13
C GLY A 490 -4.65 -19.45 1.64
N GLU A 491 -5.33 -18.31 1.70
CA GLU A 491 -6.69 -18.08 1.27
C GLU A 491 -6.87 -18.29 -0.25
N PRO A 492 -8.07 -18.70 -0.70
CA PRO A 492 -8.38 -18.76 -2.12
C PRO A 492 -8.41 -17.35 -2.74
N ARG A 493 -8.20 -17.28 -4.07
CA ARG A 493 -8.40 -16.02 -4.82
C ARG A 493 -9.80 -15.47 -4.54
N ASN A 494 -9.89 -14.16 -4.32
CA ASN A 494 -11.14 -13.47 -3.98
C ASN A 494 -11.85 -14.02 -2.72
N PHE A 495 -11.09 -14.49 -1.73
CA PHE A 495 -11.60 -15.04 -0.47
C PHE A 495 -12.65 -14.15 0.20
N VAL A 496 -12.38 -12.85 0.38
CA VAL A 496 -13.29 -11.93 1.11
C VAL A 496 -14.63 -11.84 0.39
N ALA A 497 -14.65 -11.53 -0.91
CA ALA A 497 -15.87 -11.46 -1.71
C ALA A 497 -16.63 -12.81 -1.76
N SER A 498 -15.92 -13.94 -1.72
CA SER A 498 -16.51 -15.28 -1.68
C SER A 498 -17.17 -15.55 -0.33
N ALA A 499 -16.49 -15.22 0.78
CA ALA A 499 -17.02 -15.33 2.13
C ALA A 499 -18.23 -14.40 2.36
N GLU A 500 -18.17 -13.16 1.87
CA GLU A 500 -19.29 -12.20 1.89
C GLU A 500 -20.48 -12.71 1.07
N THR A 501 -20.25 -13.27 -0.13
CA THR A 501 -21.30 -13.95 -0.91
C THR A 501 -21.91 -15.10 -0.11
N GLY A 502 -21.09 -15.91 0.57
CA GLY A 502 -21.56 -16.96 1.46
C GLY A 502 -22.45 -16.44 2.60
N ILE A 503 -22.04 -15.35 3.25
CA ILE A 503 -22.82 -14.70 4.31
C ILE A 503 -24.18 -14.21 3.78
N LEU A 504 -24.21 -13.59 2.59
CA LEU A 504 -25.45 -13.14 1.94
C LEU A 504 -26.39 -14.31 1.60
N LEU A 505 -25.86 -15.43 1.11
CA LEU A 505 -26.67 -16.62 0.80
C LEU A 505 -27.34 -17.24 2.05
N LEU A 506 -26.74 -17.06 3.24
CA LEU A 506 -27.37 -17.51 4.49
C LEU A 506 -28.65 -16.73 4.84
N ASP A 507 -28.93 -15.57 4.23
CA ASP A 507 -30.16 -14.83 4.50
C ASP A 507 -31.42 -15.50 3.98
N TRP A 508 -31.34 -16.31 2.93
CA TRP A 508 -32.45 -17.13 2.44
C TRP A 508 -32.66 -18.42 3.24
N LEU A 509 -31.71 -18.78 4.11
CA LEU A 509 -31.79 -19.96 4.99
C LEU A 509 -32.39 -19.63 6.36
N ALA A 510 -33.18 -20.58 6.88
CA ALA A 510 -33.69 -20.57 8.25
C ALA A 510 -32.62 -21.05 9.24
N ASN A 511 -31.79 -21.99 8.81
CA ASN A 511 -30.56 -22.45 9.47
C ASN A 511 -29.65 -23.04 8.39
N GLY A 512 -28.33 -22.94 8.58
CA GLY A 512 -27.38 -23.40 7.57
C GLY A 512 -25.93 -23.07 7.90
N GLU A 513 -25.01 -23.48 7.02
CA GLU A 513 -23.59 -23.23 7.14
C GLU A 513 -22.94 -23.13 5.76
N VAL A 514 -22.05 -22.16 5.59
CA VAL A 514 -21.11 -22.07 4.47
C VAL A 514 -19.73 -22.44 4.97
N VAL A 515 -19.06 -23.37 4.28
CA VAL A 515 -17.71 -23.86 4.61
C VAL A 515 -16.81 -23.73 3.39
N PHE A 516 -15.60 -23.21 3.59
CA PHE A 516 -14.47 -23.41 2.69
C PHE A 516 -13.51 -24.43 3.31
N ASP A 517 -13.29 -25.56 2.64
CA ASP A 517 -12.56 -26.71 3.18
C ASP A 517 -11.06 -26.74 2.85
N GLY A 518 -10.58 -25.76 2.09
CA GLY A 518 -9.24 -25.71 1.51
C GLY A 518 -9.22 -25.90 -0.01
N SER A 519 -10.29 -26.47 -0.59
CA SER A 519 -10.39 -26.79 -2.01
C SER A 519 -11.62 -26.17 -2.70
N GLY A 520 -12.74 -26.06 -1.99
CA GLY A 520 -13.99 -25.55 -2.54
C GLY A 520 -14.91 -24.97 -1.46
N TRP A 521 -15.92 -24.25 -1.93
CA TRP A 521 -16.95 -23.67 -1.08
C TRP A 521 -18.17 -24.59 -1.05
N THR A 522 -18.81 -24.74 0.10
CA THR A 522 -20.01 -25.58 0.24
C THR A 522 -21.03 -24.86 1.10
N ILE A 523 -22.24 -24.66 0.57
CA ILE A 523 -23.39 -24.15 1.33
C ILE A 523 -24.37 -25.28 1.65
N THR A 524 -24.77 -25.39 2.92
CA THR A 524 -25.74 -26.38 3.41
C THR A 524 -26.79 -25.73 4.29
N GLY A 525 -28.02 -26.26 4.33
CA GLY A 525 -29.03 -25.80 5.29
C GLY A 525 -30.47 -26.09 4.89
N THR A 526 -31.40 -25.40 5.54
CA THR A 526 -32.83 -25.44 5.22
C THR A 526 -33.31 -24.04 4.81
N ALA A 527 -33.96 -23.92 3.65
CA ALA A 527 -34.53 -22.66 3.18
C ALA A 527 -35.70 -22.20 4.07
N LYS A 528 -35.93 -20.88 4.12
CA LYS A 528 -37.08 -20.28 4.84
C LYS A 528 -38.43 -20.64 4.20
N SER A 529 -38.48 -20.70 2.87
CA SER A 529 -39.63 -21.10 2.06
C SER A 529 -39.15 -21.82 0.79
N GLU A 530 -40.06 -22.42 0.01
CA GLU A 530 -39.74 -22.91 -1.34
C GLU A 530 -39.32 -21.77 -2.29
N ILE A 531 -39.83 -20.55 -2.08
CA ILE A 531 -39.44 -19.37 -2.86
C ILE A 531 -37.99 -18.98 -2.53
N ASP A 532 -37.61 -18.98 -1.26
CA ASP A 532 -36.22 -18.72 -0.83
C ASP A 532 -35.27 -19.80 -1.36
N LYS A 533 -35.70 -21.07 -1.42
CA LYS A 533 -34.92 -22.15 -2.02
C LYS A 533 -34.69 -21.90 -3.52
N ALA A 534 -35.75 -21.58 -4.26
CA ALA A 534 -35.64 -21.25 -5.68
C ALA A 534 -34.78 -20.00 -5.93
N ALA A 535 -34.83 -19.01 -5.03
CA ALA A 535 -33.98 -17.82 -5.08
C ALA A 535 -32.49 -18.15 -4.87
N ILE A 536 -32.15 -19.00 -3.88
CA ILE A 536 -30.77 -19.50 -3.70
C ILE A 536 -30.31 -20.24 -4.95
N GLU A 537 -31.13 -21.15 -5.49
CA GLU A 537 -30.79 -21.96 -6.67
C GLU A 537 -30.57 -21.08 -7.92
N ALA A 538 -31.42 -20.07 -8.13
CA ALA A 538 -31.29 -19.11 -9.23
C ALA A 538 -30.06 -18.20 -9.07
N ASP A 539 -29.80 -17.67 -7.88
CA ASP A 539 -28.63 -16.83 -7.60
C ASP A 539 -27.33 -17.63 -7.82
N PHE A 540 -27.27 -18.87 -7.32
CA PHE A 540 -26.14 -19.79 -7.48
C PHE A 540 -25.81 -20.07 -8.96
N VAL A 541 -26.83 -20.19 -9.82
CA VAL A 541 -26.68 -20.33 -11.28
C VAL A 541 -26.26 -19.01 -11.92
N SER A 542 -26.91 -17.89 -11.59
CA SER A 542 -26.65 -16.57 -12.21
C SER A 542 -25.21 -16.08 -11.97
N ARG A 543 -24.70 -16.26 -10.74
CA ARG A 543 -23.32 -15.97 -10.35
C ARG A 543 -22.31 -17.02 -10.82
N LYS A 544 -22.77 -18.10 -11.47
CA LYS A 544 -21.96 -19.24 -11.95
C LYS A 544 -21.13 -19.89 -10.83
N LEU A 545 -21.64 -19.93 -9.59
CA LEU A 545 -20.87 -20.36 -8.41
C LEU A 545 -20.33 -21.79 -8.55
N ALA A 546 -21.09 -22.69 -9.18
CA ALA A 546 -20.62 -24.05 -9.53
C ALA A 546 -19.30 -24.04 -10.34
N GLY A 547 -19.18 -23.13 -11.31
CA GLY A 547 -17.95 -22.95 -12.10
C GLY A 547 -16.81 -22.30 -11.32
N ALA A 548 -17.13 -21.58 -10.25
CA ALA A 548 -16.17 -21.01 -9.29
C ALA A 548 -15.82 -21.98 -8.13
N GLY A 549 -16.15 -23.27 -8.24
CA GLY A 549 -15.80 -24.28 -7.23
C GLY A 549 -16.72 -24.31 -6.00
N TRP A 550 -17.94 -23.79 -6.10
CA TRP A 550 -18.96 -23.95 -5.07
C TRP A 550 -19.79 -25.22 -5.25
N SER A 551 -20.24 -25.79 -4.15
CA SER A 551 -21.26 -26.84 -4.08
C SER A 551 -22.40 -26.44 -3.13
N MET A 552 -23.57 -27.07 -3.28
CA MET A 552 -24.79 -26.68 -2.59
C MET A 552 -25.63 -27.89 -2.17
N SER A 553 -26.17 -27.85 -0.95
CA SER A 553 -27.11 -28.84 -0.44
C SER A 553 -28.17 -28.18 0.45
N ILE A 554 -29.24 -27.66 -0.18
CA ILE A 554 -30.34 -26.98 0.51
C ILE A 554 -31.57 -27.87 0.58
N ALA A 555 -32.07 -28.10 1.80
CA ALA A 555 -33.34 -28.75 2.05
C ALA A 555 -34.50 -27.75 1.93
N ALA A 556 -35.62 -28.22 1.37
CA ALA A 556 -36.89 -27.52 1.47
C ALA A 556 -37.39 -27.51 2.94
N PRO A 557 -38.11 -26.47 3.37
CA PRO A 557 -38.79 -26.50 4.66
C PRO A 557 -39.91 -27.55 4.67
N VAL A 558 -40.14 -28.17 5.83
CA VAL A 558 -41.22 -29.15 5.98
C VAL A 558 -42.58 -28.44 5.82
N PRO A 559 -43.47 -28.88 4.91
CA PRO A 559 -44.73 -28.20 4.67
C PRO A 559 -45.65 -28.27 5.89
N VAL A 560 -46.07 -27.11 6.38
CA VAL A 560 -47.06 -26.98 7.45
C VAL A 560 -48.46 -27.06 6.83
N ILE A 561 -49.11 -28.22 6.95
CA ILE A 561 -50.50 -28.38 6.50
C ILE A 561 -51.41 -27.53 7.41
N PRO A 562 -52.22 -26.60 6.87
CA PRO A 562 -53.11 -25.78 7.69
C PRO A 562 -54.19 -26.65 8.37
N VAL A 563 -54.69 -26.22 9.52
CA VAL A 563 -55.86 -26.85 10.18
C VAL A 563 -57.11 -26.11 9.74
N ALA A 564 -58.11 -26.80 9.18
CA ALA A 564 -59.37 -26.20 8.76
C ALA A 564 -60.47 -26.38 9.82
N GLU A 565 -60.94 -25.27 10.38
CA GLU A 565 -62.04 -25.21 11.34
C GLU A 565 -63.11 -24.20 10.84
N PRO A 566 -64.33 -24.62 10.46
CA PRO A 566 -64.81 -26.01 10.31
C PRO A 566 -64.27 -26.71 9.06
N TYR A 567 -64.16 -28.04 9.12
CA TYR A 567 -63.71 -28.87 8.01
C TYR A 567 -64.84 -29.18 7.03
N THR A 568 -65.10 -28.31 6.06
CA THR A 568 -66.22 -28.46 5.10
C THR A 568 -65.80 -29.08 3.76
N TRP A 569 -66.67 -29.86 3.13
CA TRP A 569 -66.50 -30.39 1.76
C TRP A 569 -67.85 -30.48 1.04
N SER A 570 -67.88 -30.31 -0.29
CA SER A 570 -69.07 -30.57 -1.09
C SER A 570 -68.75 -31.00 -2.53
N ALA A 571 -69.63 -31.84 -3.08
CA ALA A 571 -69.68 -32.25 -4.47
C ALA A 571 -71.08 -31.96 -5.04
N THR A 572 -71.15 -31.21 -6.14
CA THR A 572 -72.42 -30.86 -6.81
C THR A 572 -72.38 -31.33 -8.25
N SER A 573 -73.36 -32.11 -8.69
CA SER A 573 -73.57 -32.49 -10.10
C SER A 573 -74.65 -31.64 -10.76
N ALA A 574 -74.42 -31.27 -12.01
CA ALA A 574 -75.39 -30.63 -12.89
C ALA A 574 -75.37 -31.33 -14.26
N GLY A 575 -76.05 -32.48 -14.34
CA GLY A 575 -75.95 -33.39 -15.47
C GLY A 575 -74.68 -34.23 -15.40
N ALA A 576 -73.76 -34.04 -16.35
CA ALA A 576 -72.50 -34.78 -16.42
C ALA A 576 -71.32 -34.06 -15.74
N ASP A 577 -71.46 -32.77 -15.42
CA ASP A 577 -70.39 -31.95 -14.86
C ASP A 577 -70.49 -31.92 -13.33
N VAL A 578 -69.34 -32.06 -12.65
CA VAL A 578 -69.25 -32.12 -11.18
C VAL A 578 -68.34 -31.02 -10.64
N THR A 579 -68.79 -30.25 -9.65
CA THR A 579 -67.97 -29.26 -8.96
C THR A 579 -67.58 -29.77 -7.57
N LEU A 580 -66.28 -29.78 -7.26
CA LEU A 580 -65.74 -30.16 -5.95
C LEU A 580 -65.22 -28.90 -5.22
N THR A 581 -65.64 -28.70 -3.98
CA THR A 581 -65.32 -27.52 -3.15
C THR A 581 -65.02 -27.91 -1.70
N GLY A 582 -64.23 -27.09 -0.98
CA GLY A 582 -63.90 -27.30 0.43
C GLY A 582 -62.52 -27.92 0.66
N TYR A 583 -62.39 -28.79 1.66
CA TYR A 583 -61.10 -29.31 2.14
C TYR A 583 -60.94 -30.83 1.94
N VAL A 584 -59.69 -31.25 1.70
CA VAL A 584 -59.28 -32.65 1.52
C VAL A 584 -58.01 -32.94 2.37
N PRO A 585 -57.87 -34.16 2.95
CA PRO A 585 -56.86 -34.41 3.98
C PRO A 585 -55.42 -34.43 3.45
N ASP A 586 -55.27 -34.82 2.19
CA ASP A 586 -54.00 -34.97 1.48
C ASP A 586 -54.21 -34.79 -0.03
N ALA A 587 -53.10 -34.67 -0.78
CA ALA A 587 -53.14 -34.51 -2.23
C ALA A 587 -53.64 -35.77 -2.96
N ASP A 588 -53.45 -36.96 -2.38
CA ASP A 588 -53.91 -38.21 -2.97
C ASP A 588 -55.44 -38.32 -2.93
N ALA A 589 -56.09 -37.86 -1.86
CA ALA A 589 -57.54 -37.77 -1.76
C ALA A 589 -58.11 -36.81 -2.81
N ARG A 590 -57.46 -35.66 -3.01
CA ARG A 590 -57.82 -34.72 -4.07
C ARG A 590 -57.81 -35.39 -5.45
N LEU A 591 -56.68 -36.04 -5.77
CA LEU A 591 -56.49 -36.76 -7.03
C LEU A 591 -57.48 -37.93 -7.19
N ARG A 592 -57.81 -38.65 -6.12
CA ARG A 592 -58.86 -39.70 -6.16
C ARG A 592 -60.22 -39.10 -6.50
N PHE A 593 -60.63 -38.00 -5.88
CA PHE A 593 -61.97 -37.41 -6.11
C PHE A 593 -62.08 -36.81 -7.52
N SER A 594 -61.07 -36.04 -7.96
CA SER A 594 -61.06 -35.42 -9.29
C SER A 594 -60.97 -36.46 -10.42
N SER A 595 -60.19 -37.54 -10.25
CA SER A 595 -60.12 -38.62 -11.27
C SER A 595 -61.39 -39.47 -11.34
N LYS A 596 -62.14 -39.58 -10.23
CA LYS A 596 -63.45 -40.27 -10.20
C LYS A 596 -64.53 -39.49 -10.97
N ALA A 597 -64.49 -38.16 -10.88
CA ALA A 597 -65.40 -37.25 -11.58
C ALA A 597 -64.77 -36.71 -12.88
N GLN A 598 -64.89 -37.48 -13.97
CA GLN A 598 -64.15 -37.26 -15.24
C GLN A 598 -64.28 -35.84 -15.83
N ASN A 599 -65.46 -35.23 -15.75
CA ASN A 599 -65.69 -33.82 -16.06
C ASN A 599 -65.88 -33.05 -14.74
N SER A 600 -64.80 -32.65 -14.08
CA SER A 600 -64.90 -31.91 -12.81
C SER A 600 -64.12 -30.61 -12.72
N ALA A 601 -64.75 -29.65 -12.04
CA ALA A 601 -64.13 -28.41 -11.58
C ALA A 601 -63.75 -28.58 -10.10
N ASP A 602 -62.50 -28.97 -9.83
CA ASP A 602 -62.01 -29.21 -8.47
C ASP A 602 -61.27 -28.00 -7.88
N THR A 603 -61.92 -27.34 -6.93
CA THR A 603 -61.41 -26.17 -6.20
C THR A 603 -61.00 -26.50 -4.76
N THR A 604 -60.91 -27.78 -4.39
CA THR A 604 -60.60 -28.20 -3.01
C THR A 604 -59.18 -27.82 -2.58
N GLN A 605 -58.98 -27.63 -1.26
CA GLN A 605 -57.69 -27.29 -0.66
C GLN A 605 -57.22 -28.37 0.32
N VAL A 606 -55.91 -28.63 0.36
CA VAL A 606 -55.34 -29.61 1.31
C VAL A 606 -55.25 -28.99 2.70
N ALA A 607 -55.95 -29.60 3.67
CA ALA A 607 -55.93 -29.17 5.07
C ALA A 607 -56.09 -30.36 6.01
N SER A 608 -55.61 -30.20 7.25
CA SER A 608 -55.81 -31.13 8.35
C SER A 608 -57.08 -30.80 9.13
N GLY A 609 -57.65 -31.77 9.83
CA GLY A 609 -58.94 -31.65 10.53
C GLY A 609 -60.07 -32.54 9.98
N ALA A 610 -59.80 -33.37 8.97
CA ALA A 610 -60.76 -34.35 8.46
C ALA A 610 -61.15 -35.36 9.56
N PRO A 611 -62.44 -35.73 9.70
CA PRO A 611 -62.87 -36.77 10.64
C PRO A 611 -62.46 -38.18 10.17
N ASP A 612 -62.43 -39.13 11.10
CA ASP A 612 -62.20 -40.54 10.80
C ASP A 612 -63.20 -41.05 9.74
N GLY A 613 -62.70 -41.72 8.70
CA GLY A 613 -63.53 -42.24 7.61
C GLY A 613 -64.01 -41.20 6.58
N PHE A 614 -63.56 -39.94 6.67
CA PHE A 614 -63.95 -38.87 5.74
C PHE A 614 -63.80 -39.25 4.27
N VAL A 615 -62.64 -39.79 3.85
CA VAL A 615 -62.35 -40.14 2.45
C VAL A 615 -63.35 -41.15 1.90
N VAL A 616 -63.67 -42.20 2.68
CA VAL A 616 -64.63 -43.24 2.29
C VAL A 616 -66.03 -42.65 2.13
N SER A 617 -66.42 -41.77 3.06
CA SER A 617 -67.71 -41.09 3.03
C SER A 617 -67.84 -40.13 1.86
N ALA A 618 -66.77 -39.39 1.54
CA ALA A 618 -66.70 -38.47 0.39
C ALA A 618 -66.76 -39.22 -0.96
N GLU A 619 -66.04 -40.34 -1.09
CA GLU A 619 -66.07 -41.17 -2.30
C GLU A 619 -67.44 -41.79 -2.56
N ALA A 620 -68.17 -42.17 -1.51
CA ALA A 620 -69.53 -42.67 -1.58
C ALA A 620 -70.57 -41.57 -1.87
N ALA A 621 -70.41 -40.39 -1.24
CA ALA A 621 -71.19 -39.19 -1.59
C ALA A 621 -71.04 -38.84 -3.08
N LEU A 622 -69.81 -38.88 -3.59
CA LEU A 622 -69.50 -38.58 -4.98
C LEU A 622 -70.14 -39.59 -5.94
N ASP A 623 -70.12 -40.90 -5.61
CA ASP A 623 -70.83 -41.92 -6.38
C ASP A 623 -72.34 -41.68 -6.42
N ALA A 624 -72.95 -41.35 -5.28
CA ALA A 624 -74.38 -41.04 -5.21
C ALA A 624 -74.74 -39.78 -6.02
N VAL A 625 -73.93 -38.72 -5.93
CA VAL A 625 -74.11 -37.46 -6.68
C VAL A 625 -73.99 -37.68 -8.19
N MET A 626 -73.03 -38.50 -8.65
CA MET A 626 -72.89 -38.85 -10.07
C MET A 626 -74.00 -39.79 -10.55
N ALA A 627 -74.52 -40.69 -9.71
CA ALA A 627 -75.62 -41.58 -10.06
C ALA A 627 -76.97 -40.85 -10.18
N ILE A 628 -77.19 -39.79 -9.39
CA ILE A 628 -78.42 -38.98 -9.41
C ILE A 628 -78.38 -37.92 -10.52
N GLY A 629 -77.22 -37.33 -10.81
CA GLY A 629 -76.99 -36.39 -11.91
C GLY A 629 -77.38 -34.93 -11.65
N ASP A 630 -78.44 -34.67 -10.88
CA ASP A 630 -78.80 -33.34 -10.36
C ASP A 630 -78.84 -33.42 -8.82
N ALA A 631 -77.67 -33.31 -8.17
CA ALA A 631 -77.53 -33.51 -6.73
C ALA A 631 -76.35 -32.76 -6.10
N GLU A 632 -76.46 -32.46 -4.80
CA GLU A 632 -75.38 -31.96 -3.95
C GLU A 632 -75.19 -32.91 -2.75
N ALA A 633 -73.96 -33.41 -2.59
CA ALA A 633 -73.49 -33.97 -1.32
C ALA A 633 -72.61 -32.96 -0.60
N ARG A 634 -72.79 -32.83 0.71
CA ARG A 634 -72.07 -31.85 1.54
C ARG A 634 -71.73 -32.44 2.90
N PHE A 635 -70.53 -32.11 3.39
CA PHE A 635 -70.11 -32.25 4.78
C PHE A 635 -69.89 -30.86 5.36
N ASP A 636 -70.60 -30.52 6.44
CA ASP A 636 -70.61 -29.18 7.04
C ASP A 636 -69.56 -28.96 8.14
N GLY A 637 -68.73 -29.98 8.43
CA GLY A 637 -67.82 -30.04 9.56
C GLY A 637 -68.29 -30.96 10.70
N ALA A 638 -69.56 -31.37 10.70
CA ALA A 638 -70.13 -32.29 11.67
C ALA A 638 -71.04 -33.37 11.06
N ASN A 639 -71.85 -33.02 10.06
CA ASN A 639 -72.89 -33.88 9.47
C ASN A 639 -72.72 -33.97 7.95
N TRP A 640 -73.18 -35.10 7.40
CA TRP A 640 -73.33 -35.29 5.96
C TRP A 640 -74.76 -35.02 5.51
N SER A 641 -74.93 -34.47 4.31
CA SER A 641 -76.22 -34.30 3.65
C SER A 641 -76.13 -34.63 2.17
N LEU A 642 -77.18 -35.25 1.62
CA LEU A 642 -77.34 -35.51 0.18
C LEU A 642 -78.72 -35.01 -0.26
N VAL A 643 -78.75 -34.06 -1.18
CA VAL A 643 -79.98 -33.46 -1.73
C VAL A 643 -79.95 -33.59 -3.25
N GLY A 644 -81.08 -33.88 -3.90
CA GLY A 644 -81.10 -33.94 -5.37
C GLY A 644 -82.41 -34.41 -5.98
N ARG A 645 -82.41 -34.58 -7.31
CA ARG A 645 -83.52 -35.11 -8.09
C ARG A 645 -83.07 -36.27 -8.96
N ALA A 646 -83.52 -37.47 -8.62
CA ALA A 646 -83.31 -38.64 -9.44
C ALA A 646 -84.30 -38.68 -10.62
N THR A 647 -83.82 -39.18 -11.77
CA THR A 647 -84.63 -39.32 -12.99
C THR A 647 -85.73 -40.37 -12.88
N SER A 648 -85.59 -41.34 -11.97
CA SER A 648 -86.63 -42.31 -11.61
C SER A 648 -86.51 -42.79 -10.16
N VAL A 649 -87.53 -43.50 -9.68
CA VAL A 649 -87.54 -44.14 -8.36
C VAL A 649 -86.43 -45.19 -8.23
N GLU A 650 -86.18 -45.95 -9.30
CA GLU A 650 -85.13 -46.96 -9.36
C GLU A 650 -83.73 -46.34 -9.27
N VAL A 651 -83.51 -45.19 -9.93
CA VAL A 651 -82.22 -44.46 -9.86
C VAL A 651 -81.99 -43.92 -8.44
N ARG A 652 -83.03 -43.35 -7.81
CA ARG A 652 -82.95 -42.92 -6.40
C ARG A 652 -82.59 -44.09 -5.49
N ASP A 653 -83.35 -45.17 -5.55
CA ASP A 653 -83.21 -46.29 -4.61
C ASP A 653 -81.88 -47.03 -4.82
N ALA A 654 -81.37 -47.10 -6.06
CA ALA A 654 -80.04 -47.64 -6.36
C ALA A 654 -78.90 -46.74 -5.84
N ALA A 655 -79.00 -45.42 -6.03
CA ALA A 655 -77.99 -44.47 -5.54
C ALA A 655 -77.94 -44.45 -4.00
N LEU A 656 -79.11 -44.51 -3.33
CA LEU A 656 -79.19 -44.62 -1.88
C LEU A 656 -78.62 -45.96 -1.40
N ALA A 657 -78.98 -47.10 -2.00
CA ALA A 657 -78.45 -48.41 -1.60
C ALA A 657 -76.91 -48.51 -1.74
N ALA A 658 -76.31 -47.85 -2.75
CA ALA A 658 -74.86 -47.76 -2.89
C ALA A 658 -74.20 -46.94 -1.76
N LEU A 659 -74.87 -45.87 -1.31
CA LEU A 659 -74.45 -45.06 -0.16
C LEU A 659 -74.59 -45.83 1.17
N GLU A 660 -75.68 -46.59 1.37
CA GLU A 660 -75.86 -47.45 2.56
C GLU A 660 -74.81 -48.57 2.65
N ALA A 661 -74.33 -49.07 1.51
CA ALA A 661 -73.34 -50.15 1.46
C ALA A 661 -71.94 -49.73 1.95
N THR A 662 -71.68 -48.43 2.06
CA THR A 662 -70.35 -47.85 2.33
C THR A 662 -70.33 -46.85 3.49
N THR A 663 -71.49 -46.31 3.90
CA THR A 663 -71.62 -45.28 4.92
C THR A 663 -72.81 -45.54 5.86
N ASP A 664 -72.77 -44.99 7.09
CA ASP A 664 -73.93 -45.01 7.99
C ASP A 664 -74.91 -43.90 7.62
N VAL A 665 -75.79 -44.16 6.65
CA VAL A 665 -76.80 -43.20 6.17
C VAL A 665 -77.79 -42.73 7.26
N ALA A 666 -77.89 -43.43 8.40
CA ALA A 666 -78.71 -42.94 9.52
C ALA A 666 -78.13 -41.67 10.17
N SER A 667 -76.85 -41.36 9.89
CA SER A 667 -76.19 -40.10 10.26
C SER A 667 -76.28 -39.01 9.19
N TRP A 668 -76.93 -39.27 8.05
CA TRP A 668 -77.02 -38.34 6.91
C TRP A 668 -78.39 -37.65 6.82
N SER A 669 -78.39 -36.38 6.44
CA SER A 669 -79.61 -35.66 6.04
C SER A 669 -79.86 -35.86 4.54
N ILE A 670 -80.70 -36.84 4.20
CA ILE A 670 -80.98 -37.24 2.81
C ILE A 670 -82.34 -36.68 2.34
N ALA A 671 -82.36 -35.99 1.20
CA ALA A 671 -83.55 -35.45 0.57
C ALA A 671 -83.45 -35.55 -0.97
N VAL A 672 -83.67 -36.75 -1.51
CA VAL A 672 -83.64 -37.01 -2.97
C VAL A 672 -85.06 -37.24 -3.49
N GLU A 673 -85.56 -36.32 -4.31
CA GLU A 673 -86.86 -36.42 -4.97
C GLU A 673 -86.78 -37.36 -6.20
N ALA A 674 -87.89 -38.02 -6.55
CA ALA A 674 -88.03 -38.79 -7.78
C ALA A 674 -89.49 -38.71 -8.28
N PRO A 675 -89.75 -38.70 -9.59
CA PRO A 675 -91.12 -38.64 -10.13
C PRO A 675 -91.90 -39.92 -9.81
N GLU A 676 -93.18 -39.79 -9.41
CA GLU A 676 -94.07 -40.94 -9.19
C GLU A 676 -94.41 -41.65 -10.53
N PRO A 677 -94.60 -42.99 -10.52
CA PRO A 677 -94.90 -43.75 -11.73
C PRO A 677 -96.28 -43.39 -12.30
N GLY A 678 -96.31 -42.88 -13.53
CA GLY A 678 -97.54 -42.57 -14.26
C GLY A 678 -98.27 -43.82 -14.78
N PRO A 679 -99.58 -43.72 -15.06
CA PRO A 679 -100.34 -44.81 -15.68
C PRO A 679 -99.89 -45.06 -17.12
N THR A 680 -99.86 -46.33 -17.53
CA THR A 680 -99.59 -46.73 -18.92
C THR A 680 -100.70 -46.23 -19.86
N GLU A 681 -100.33 -45.48 -20.89
CA GLU A 681 -101.26 -45.05 -21.95
C GLU A 681 -101.74 -46.28 -22.76
N PRO A 682 -102.99 -46.26 -23.29
CA PRO A 682 -103.54 -47.38 -24.04
C PRO A 682 -102.79 -47.57 -25.38
N TYR A 683 -102.67 -48.83 -25.82
CA TYR A 683 -102.01 -49.16 -27.08
C TYR A 683 -102.92 -48.84 -28.27
N LEU A 684 -102.84 -47.61 -28.79
CA LEU A 684 -103.71 -47.07 -29.85
C LEU A 684 -103.14 -47.33 -31.25
N TRP A 685 -104.00 -47.74 -32.20
CA TRP A 685 -103.63 -47.87 -33.62
C TRP A 685 -104.82 -47.58 -34.53
N SER A 686 -104.57 -47.03 -35.71
CA SER A 686 -105.62 -46.88 -36.73
C SER A 686 -105.12 -46.80 -38.17
N ALA A 687 -106.02 -47.07 -39.12
CA ALA A 687 -105.81 -46.92 -40.55
C ALA A 687 -107.03 -46.27 -41.21
N THR A 688 -106.82 -45.15 -41.91
CA THR A 688 -107.83 -44.43 -42.69
C THR A 688 -107.58 -44.63 -44.18
N LYS A 689 -108.62 -44.96 -44.96
CA LYS A 689 -108.59 -44.96 -46.43
C LYS A 689 -109.47 -43.86 -46.96
N THR A 690 -108.90 -42.96 -47.75
CA THR A 690 -109.61 -41.85 -48.40
C THR A 690 -110.19 -42.26 -49.77
N PRO A 691 -111.21 -41.55 -50.30
CA PRO A 691 -111.88 -41.92 -51.56
C PRO A 691 -110.99 -41.92 -52.82
N ASP A 692 -109.81 -41.31 -52.75
CA ASP A 692 -108.78 -41.31 -53.80
C ASP A 692 -107.88 -42.55 -53.77
N GLY A 693 -108.04 -43.42 -52.77
CA GLY A 693 -107.33 -44.68 -52.61
C GLY A 693 -106.09 -44.63 -51.71
N ALA A 694 -105.70 -43.44 -51.23
CA ALA A 694 -104.61 -43.33 -50.26
C ALA A 694 -105.00 -43.96 -48.91
N VAL A 695 -104.03 -44.55 -48.21
CA VAL A 695 -104.23 -45.13 -46.87
C VAL A 695 -103.22 -44.49 -45.93
N THR A 696 -103.67 -43.87 -44.84
CA THR A 696 -102.82 -43.38 -43.77
C THR A 696 -102.95 -44.28 -42.55
N VAL A 697 -101.83 -44.73 -41.99
CA VAL A 697 -101.79 -45.61 -40.81
C VAL A 697 -101.03 -44.90 -39.69
N GLU A 698 -101.63 -44.84 -38.50
CA GLU A 698 -101.16 -44.03 -37.36
C GLU A 698 -101.25 -44.83 -36.05
N GLY A 699 -100.47 -44.41 -35.03
CA GLY A 699 -100.43 -45.06 -33.72
C GLY A 699 -99.29 -46.07 -33.58
N LEU A 700 -99.43 -47.05 -32.67
CA LEU A 700 -98.33 -47.91 -32.22
C LEU A 700 -98.27 -49.23 -32.97
N VAL A 701 -97.06 -49.69 -33.29
CA VAL A 701 -96.80 -51.02 -33.88
C VAL A 701 -95.63 -51.72 -33.16
N PRO A 702 -95.67 -53.05 -32.97
CA PRO A 702 -94.66 -53.75 -32.17
C PRO A 702 -93.27 -53.81 -32.82
N ALA A 703 -93.19 -53.76 -34.15
CA ALA A 703 -91.95 -53.91 -34.89
C ALA A 703 -92.04 -53.40 -36.34
N ASP A 704 -90.89 -53.08 -36.93
CA ASP A 704 -90.71 -52.65 -38.32
C ASP A 704 -91.19 -53.70 -39.35
N GLU A 705 -91.12 -54.99 -39.01
CA GLU A 705 -91.61 -56.07 -39.86
C GLU A 705 -93.09 -55.90 -40.20
N LEU A 706 -93.93 -55.45 -39.25
CA LEU A 706 -95.36 -55.26 -39.48
C LEU A 706 -95.61 -54.11 -40.46
N LYS A 707 -94.90 -52.98 -40.31
CA LYS A 707 -94.95 -51.85 -41.24
C LYS A 707 -94.66 -52.29 -42.67
N ARG A 708 -93.62 -53.10 -42.87
CA ARG A 708 -93.23 -53.64 -44.18
C ARG A 708 -94.33 -54.54 -44.78
N VAL A 709 -94.99 -55.37 -43.99
CA VAL A 709 -96.09 -56.22 -44.47
C VAL A 709 -97.32 -55.38 -44.83
N VAL A 710 -97.66 -54.36 -44.05
CA VAL A 710 -98.74 -53.41 -44.36
C VAL A 710 -98.43 -52.64 -45.66
N ALA A 711 -97.19 -52.15 -45.83
CA ALA A 711 -96.74 -51.51 -47.07
C ALA A 711 -96.88 -52.41 -48.30
N MET A 712 -96.52 -53.70 -48.19
CA MET A 712 -96.74 -54.68 -49.27
C MET A 712 -98.22 -55.00 -49.53
N ARG A 713 -99.11 -54.81 -48.54
CA ARG A 713 -100.55 -55.10 -48.65
C ARG A 713 -101.32 -53.94 -49.30
N VAL A 714 -100.91 -52.70 -49.02
CA VAL A 714 -101.54 -51.48 -49.52
C VAL A 714 -100.98 -51.05 -50.89
N GLY A 715 -99.65 -51.09 -51.08
CA GLY A 715 -99.00 -50.65 -52.32
C GLY A 715 -98.70 -49.15 -52.38
N GLU A 716 -98.60 -48.59 -53.60
CA GLU A 716 -98.38 -47.15 -53.79
C GLU A 716 -99.59 -46.34 -53.29
N GLY A 717 -99.37 -45.43 -52.35
CA GLY A 717 -100.44 -44.66 -51.68
C GLY A 717 -100.53 -44.87 -50.16
N LEU A 718 -99.67 -45.70 -49.55
CA LEU A 718 -99.52 -45.77 -48.10
C LEU A 718 -98.73 -44.57 -47.54
N ASN A 719 -99.30 -43.92 -46.53
CA ASN A 719 -98.62 -43.00 -45.62
C ASN A 719 -98.54 -43.64 -44.22
N ASP A 720 -97.34 -44.06 -43.79
CA ASP A 720 -97.12 -44.72 -42.50
C ASP A 720 -96.55 -43.72 -41.48
N LEU A 721 -97.42 -43.29 -40.55
CA LEU A 721 -97.10 -42.43 -39.42
C LEU A 721 -97.05 -43.22 -38.10
N THR A 722 -96.93 -44.54 -38.15
CA THR A 722 -96.88 -45.36 -36.92
C THR A 722 -95.55 -45.21 -36.19
N VAL A 723 -95.57 -45.34 -34.87
CA VAL A 723 -94.39 -45.36 -34.00
C VAL A 723 -94.15 -46.79 -33.52
N ILE A 724 -92.89 -47.22 -33.48
CA ILE A 724 -92.55 -48.56 -32.98
C ILE A 724 -92.60 -48.53 -31.45
N ASP A 725 -93.50 -49.31 -30.87
CA ASP A 725 -93.56 -49.57 -29.42
C ASP A 725 -93.77 -51.07 -29.17
N PRO A 726 -92.77 -51.82 -28.66
CA PRO A 726 -92.81 -53.29 -28.57
C PRO A 726 -93.95 -53.98 -27.78
N PRO A 727 -94.54 -53.43 -26.69
CA PRO A 727 -95.45 -54.16 -25.80
C PRO A 727 -96.90 -54.19 -26.34
N ALA A 728 -97.08 -54.61 -27.59
CA ALA A 728 -98.40 -54.76 -28.21
C ALA A 728 -99.22 -55.92 -27.58
N PRO A 729 -100.57 -55.86 -27.64
CA PRO A 729 -101.43 -56.96 -27.22
C PRO A 729 -101.20 -58.27 -28.00
N ASP A 730 -101.47 -59.41 -27.36
CA ASP A 730 -101.38 -60.74 -28.00
C ASP A 730 -102.25 -60.84 -29.26
N GLY A 731 -101.65 -61.25 -30.38
CA GLY A 731 -102.34 -61.42 -31.66
C GLY A 731 -102.49 -60.15 -32.51
N PHE A 732 -102.16 -58.98 -31.97
CA PHE A 732 -102.33 -57.67 -32.62
C PHE A 732 -101.79 -57.58 -34.08
N PRO A 733 -100.61 -58.14 -34.44
CA PRO A 733 -100.14 -58.13 -35.83
C PRO A 733 -101.05 -58.85 -36.83
N LEU A 734 -101.79 -59.89 -36.41
CA LEU A 734 -102.73 -60.60 -37.29
C LEU A 734 -104.03 -59.79 -37.46
N ASP A 735 -104.48 -59.13 -36.40
CA ASP A 735 -105.64 -58.24 -36.43
C ASP A 735 -105.40 -57.01 -37.32
N VAL A 736 -104.21 -56.41 -37.25
CA VAL A 736 -103.79 -55.32 -38.17
C VAL A 736 -103.87 -55.77 -39.64
N LEU A 737 -103.47 -57.00 -39.96
CA LEU A 737 -103.54 -57.49 -41.35
C LEU A 737 -104.99 -57.76 -41.79
N ALA A 738 -105.84 -58.29 -40.91
CA ALA A 738 -107.27 -58.46 -41.17
C ALA A 738 -108.00 -57.10 -41.32
N ALA A 739 -107.59 -56.10 -40.53
CA ALA A 739 -108.06 -54.71 -40.62
C ALA A 739 -107.74 -54.08 -41.98
N ILE A 740 -106.49 -54.19 -42.44
CA ILE A 740 -106.05 -53.68 -43.75
C ILE A 740 -106.74 -54.42 -44.90
N ASP A 741 -106.88 -55.74 -44.81
CA ASP A 741 -107.63 -56.54 -45.81
C ASP A 741 -109.12 -56.14 -45.86
N SER A 742 -109.72 -55.83 -44.71
CA SER A 742 -111.11 -55.32 -44.65
C SER A 742 -111.22 -53.91 -45.23
N LEU A 743 -110.29 -53.01 -44.91
CA LEU A 743 -110.22 -51.64 -45.43
C LEU A 743 -110.04 -51.61 -46.97
N SER A 744 -109.41 -52.63 -47.55
CA SER A 744 -109.31 -52.78 -49.01
C SER A 744 -110.68 -52.89 -49.71
N ARG A 745 -111.72 -53.36 -48.99
CA ARG A 745 -113.10 -53.58 -49.48
C ARG A 745 -114.02 -52.38 -49.30
N LEU A 746 -113.50 -51.29 -48.75
CA LEU A 746 -114.20 -50.01 -48.60
C LEU A 746 -113.78 -49.06 -49.74
N SER A 747 -114.71 -48.22 -50.19
CA SER A 747 -114.40 -47.11 -51.11
C SER A 747 -113.65 -46.01 -50.35
N ASP A 748 -114.17 -45.66 -49.18
CA ASP A 748 -113.53 -44.88 -48.13
C ASP A 748 -113.94 -45.43 -46.76
N GLY A 749 -113.08 -45.29 -45.75
CA GLY A 749 -113.34 -45.86 -44.44
C GLY A 749 -112.18 -45.78 -43.46
N PHE A 750 -112.38 -46.34 -42.29
CA PHE A 750 -111.46 -46.26 -41.16
C PHE A 750 -111.53 -47.54 -40.33
N VAL A 751 -110.35 -48.00 -39.87
CA VAL A 751 -110.24 -49.08 -38.89
C VAL A 751 -109.40 -48.60 -37.71
N SER A 752 -109.86 -48.86 -36.48
CA SER A 752 -109.14 -48.45 -35.26
C SER A 752 -109.16 -49.53 -34.19
N PHE A 753 -108.07 -49.56 -33.41
CA PHE A 753 -107.97 -50.21 -32.12
C PHE A 753 -107.73 -49.15 -31.04
N ASP A 754 -108.62 -49.10 -30.04
CA ASP A 754 -108.62 -48.08 -28.97
C ASP A 754 -107.89 -48.51 -27.68
N GLY A 755 -107.10 -49.59 -27.76
CA GLY A 755 -106.49 -50.25 -26.61
C GLY A 755 -107.33 -51.40 -26.04
N ALA A 756 -108.60 -51.54 -26.43
CA ALA A 756 -109.48 -52.62 -25.95
C ALA A 756 -110.39 -53.26 -27.03
N GLN A 757 -110.82 -52.51 -28.05
CA GLN A 757 -111.77 -52.97 -29.07
C GLN A 757 -111.36 -52.54 -30.48
N TRP A 758 -111.69 -53.40 -31.45
CA TRP A 758 -111.51 -53.14 -32.87
C TRP A 758 -112.80 -52.63 -33.51
N ARG A 759 -112.72 -51.54 -34.27
CA ARG A 759 -113.85 -50.92 -34.98
C ARG A 759 -113.51 -50.68 -36.45
N ILE A 760 -114.44 -51.05 -37.35
CA ILE A 760 -114.39 -50.79 -38.78
C ILE A 760 -115.61 -49.92 -39.15
N ASP A 761 -115.36 -48.81 -39.83
CA ASP A 761 -116.36 -47.85 -40.28
C ASP A 761 -116.11 -47.49 -41.76
N GLY A 762 -117.13 -47.30 -42.59
CA GLY A 762 -116.93 -46.78 -43.95
C GLY A 762 -117.93 -47.25 -45.01
N ASN A 763 -117.74 -46.73 -46.22
CA ASN A 763 -118.56 -47.01 -47.38
C ASN A 763 -118.05 -48.26 -48.11
N LEU A 764 -118.94 -49.19 -48.45
CA LEU A 764 -118.57 -50.37 -49.25
C LEU A 764 -118.06 -49.96 -50.65
N LEU A 765 -117.04 -50.65 -51.15
CA LEU A 765 -116.51 -50.42 -52.50
C LEU A 765 -117.49 -50.93 -53.58
N ASP A 766 -118.12 -52.07 -53.32
CA ASP A 766 -119.08 -52.74 -54.19
C ASP A 766 -120.08 -53.57 -53.35
N ALA A 767 -121.08 -54.16 -54.02
CA ALA A 767 -122.14 -54.94 -53.36
C ALA A 767 -121.68 -56.31 -52.81
N GLU A 768 -120.46 -56.76 -53.11
CA GLU A 768 -119.88 -58.00 -52.57
C GLU A 768 -118.97 -57.72 -51.34
N GLY A 769 -118.56 -56.47 -51.14
CA GLY A 769 -117.60 -56.04 -50.13
C GLY A 769 -117.91 -56.48 -48.69
N ALA A 770 -119.19 -56.52 -48.28
CA ALA A 770 -119.58 -56.96 -46.94
C ALA A 770 -119.18 -58.43 -46.67
N SER A 771 -119.43 -59.33 -47.61
CA SER A 771 -119.04 -60.75 -47.49
C SER A 771 -117.53 -60.95 -47.58
N ALA A 772 -116.81 -60.04 -48.24
CA ALA A 772 -115.35 -60.06 -48.31
C ALA A 772 -114.71 -59.60 -46.98
N ILE A 773 -115.32 -58.65 -46.27
CA ILE A 773 -114.89 -58.22 -44.93
C ILE A 773 -115.07 -59.35 -43.91
N ASP A 774 -116.21 -60.04 -43.89
CA ASP A 774 -116.43 -61.23 -43.04
C ASP A 774 -115.36 -62.31 -43.28
N THR A 775 -114.90 -62.46 -44.53
CA THR A 775 -113.86 -63.42 -44.91
C THR A 775 -112.47 -62.98 -44.42
N ALA A 776 -112.17 -61.68 -44.42
CA ALA A 776 -110.92 -61.14 -43.90
C ALA A 776 -110.85 -61.28 -42.36
N LEU A 777 -111.95 -60.96 -41.67
CA LEU A 777 -112.06 -61.08 -40.20
C LEU A 777 -111.99 -62.53 -39.70
N ALA A 778 -112.29 -63.52 -40.54
CA ALA A 778 -112.06 -64.93 -40.22
C ALA A 778 -110.57 -65.32 -40.11
N GLY A 779 -109.64 -64.46 -40.58
CA GLY A 779 -108.19 -64.62 -40.44
C GLY A 779 -107.57 -63.85 -39.26
N ALA A 780 -108.36 -63.06 -38.54
CA ALA A 780 -107.93 -62.30 -37.37
C ALA A 780 -107.65 -63.20 -36.15
N ALA A 781 -106.86 -62.70 -35.19
CA ALA A 781 -106.72 -63.31 -33.87
C ALA A 781 -107.94 -62.97 -32.97
N THR A 782 -108.47 -61.75 -33.08
CA THR A 782 -109.73 -61.33 -32.45
C THR A 782 -110.92 -61.91 -33.20
N PRO A 783 -111.81 -62.70 -32.56
CA PRO A 783 -112.96 -63.31 -33.22
C PRO A 783 -113.88 -62.28 -33.90
N ALA A 784 -114.36 -62.56 -35.12
CA ALA A 784 -115.14 -61.63 -35.94
C ALA A 784 -116.36 -60.99 -35.23
N ASN A 785 -116.98 -61.68 -34.26
CA ASN A 785 -118.10 -61.15 -33.48
C ASN A 785 -117.71 -60.16 -32.36
N ALA A 786 -116.41 -59.91 -32.16
CA ALA A 786 -115.86 -58.89 -31.27
C ALA A 786 -115.36 -57.64 -32.02
N TRP A 787 -115.55 -57.58 -33.34
CA TRP A 787 -115.30 -56.39 -34.16
C TRP A 787 -116.58 -55.58 -34.30
N GLN A 788 -116.51 -54.26 -34.10
CA GLN A 788 -117.65 -53.36 -34.31
C GLN A 788 -117.65 -52.83 -35.75
N LEU A 789 -118.62 -53.25 -36.55
CA LEU A 789 -118.74 -52.90 -37.97
C LEU A 789 -119.88 -51.88 -38.21
N THR A 790 -119.57 -50.77 -38.88
CA THR A 790 -120.54 -49.78 -39.37
C THR A 790 -120.30 -49.55 -40.86
N LEU A 791 -121.14 -50.15 -41.71
CA LEU A 791 -120.94 -50.17 -43.16
C LEU A 791 -122.08 -49.46 -43.89
N LEU A 792 -121.74 -48.57 -44.82
CA LEU A 792 -122.65 -47.71 -45.55
C LEU A 792 -122.56 -47.94 -47.08
N GLU A 793 -123.61 -47.59 -47.82
CA GLU A 793 -123.66 -47.73 -49.29
C GLU A 793 -123.11 -46.47 -49.98
N PRO A 794 -122.33 -46.58 -51.07
CA PRO A 794 -121.51 -45.48 -51.60
C PRO A 794 -122.28 -44.32 -52.25
N VAL A 795 -121.81 -43.08 -52.03
CA VAL A 795 -122.41 -41.82 -52.53
C VAL A 795 -121.34 -40.92 -53.20
N VAL A 796 -121.76 -40.16 -54.22
CA VAL A 796 -120.90 -39.47 -55.23
C VAL A 796 -120.44 -38.05 -54.78
N PRO A 797 -119.24 -37.55 -55.18
CA PRO A 797 -118.47 -36.57 -54.38
C PRO A 797 -118.40 -35.13 -54.95
N ALA A 798 -117.75 -34.21 -54.19
CA ALA A 798 -117.18 -32.95 -54.69
C ALA A 798 -116.02 -32.41 -53.82
N ALA A 799 -114.82 -32.34 -54.42
CA ALA A 799 -113.89 -31.18 -54.55
C ALA A 799 -113.70 -30.12 -53.42
N GLN A 800 -112.54 -29.47 -53.23
CA GLN A 800 -111.12 -29.58 -53.70
C GLN A 800 -110.28 -28.52 -52.92
N VAL A 801 -108.96 -28.49 -53.13
CA VAL A 801 -108.03 -27.31 -53.08
C VAL A 801 -107.10 -27.16 -51.87
N GLU A 802 -105.80 -27.21 -52.19
CA GLU A 802 -104.57 -26.91 -51.43
C GLU A 802 -104.02 -25.52 -51.92
N PRO A 803 -102.73 -25.10 -51.91
CA PRO A 803 -101.48 -25.66 -51.35
C PRO A 803 -100.57 -24.65 -50.58
N GLU A 804 -99.37 -25.12 -50.22
CA GLU A 804 -98.06 -24.45 -50.37
C GLU A 804 -97.49 -23.39 -49.38
N ALA A 805 -96.16 -23.49 -49.23
CA ALA A 805 -95.20 -22.58 -48.57
C ALA A 805 -94.55 -21.66 -49.66
N PRO A 806 -93.21 -21.42 -49.81
CA PRO A 806 -92.04 -21.41 -48.89
C PRO A 806 -91.07 -20.20 -49.13
N ILE A 807 -89.81 -20.32 -48.66
CA ILE A 807 -88.53 -19.72 -49.18
C ILE A 807 -88.00 -18.37 -48.59
N GLU A 808 -86.67 -18.38 -48.42
CA GLU A 808 -85.64 -17.36 -48.11
C GLU A 808 -85.44 -16.34 -49.32
N PRO A 809 -84.32 -15.59 -49.60
CA PRO A 809 -82.98 -15.52 -48.96
C PRO A 809 -82.20 -14.17 -48.90
N GLU A 810 -81.04 -14.23 -48.24
CA GLU A 810 -79.68 -13.67 -48.56
C GLU A 810 -79.30 -12.17 -48.79
N PHE A 811 -78.05 -11.92 -48.32
CA PHE A 811 -76.96 -11.02 -48.81
C PHE A 811 -76.84 -9.52 -48.45
N ASP A 812 -75.91 -9.26 -47.52
CA ASP A 812 -74.59 -8.57 -47.72
C ASP A 812 -74.25 -7.29 -46.89
N ALA A 813 -72.95 -7.18 -46.60
CA ALA A 813 -72.14 -6.00 -46.27
C ALA A 813 -72.21 -5.31 -44.88
N ALA A 814 -71.09 -5.52 -44.14
CA ALA A 814 -70.20 -4.48 -43.59
C ALA A 814 -70.25 -4.00 -42.11
N THR A 815 -69.03 -3.82 -41.59
CA THR A 815 -68.55 -2.91 -40.52
C THR A 815 -68.89 -3.14 -39.04
N ALA A 816 -67.88 -3.67 -38.33
CA ALA A 816 -67.25 -3.12 -37.12
C ALA A 816 -68.14 -2.53 -35.99
N THR A 817 -68.21 -3.26 -34.87
CA THR A 817 -68.65 -2.77 -33.56
C THR A 817 -67.50 -2.17 -32.75
N ALA A 818 -67.79 -1.10 -32.00
CA ALA A 818 -66.82 -0.38 -31.19
C ALA A 818 -66.52 -1.06 -29.85
N GLN A 819 -65.36 -0.71 -29.26
CA GLN A 819 -64.81 -1.25 -28.03
C GLN A 819 -64.51 -0.14 -27.01
N GLU A 820 -64.73 -0.45 -25.74
CA GLU A 820 -64.15 0.14 -24.53
C GLU A 820 -63.61 -1.08 -23.72
N PRO A 821 -62.62 -0.99 -22.80
CA PRO A 821 -61.73 0.11 -22.38
C PRO A 821 -60.21 -0.27 -22.41
N ALA A 822 -59.30 0.66 -22.07
CA ALA A 822 -57.94 0.42 -21.52
C ALA A 822 -57.42 1.74 -20.90
N LEU A 823 -56.86 1.82 -19.68
CA LEU A 823 -55.66 1.19 -19.09
C LEU A 823 -54.34 1.67 -19.71
N VAL A 824 -53.48 2.20 -18.83
CA VAL A 824 -52.13 2.70 -19.14
C VAL A 824 -51.23 1.52 -19.55
N SER A 825 -50.52 1.67 -20.66
CA SER A 825 -49.66 0.63 -21.23
C SER A 825 -48.43 0.36 -20.37
N ALA A 826 -48.23 -0.91 -20.00
CA ALA A 826 -46.93 -1.43 -19.60
C ALA A 826 -46.06 -1.67 -20.85
N VAL A 827 -44.74 -1.71 -20.67
CA VAL A 827 -43.80 -2.18 -21.70
C VAL A 827 -44.09 -3.66 -21.99
N ASP A 828 -44.10 -4.04 -23.27
CA ASP A 828 -44.29 -5.44 -23.67
C ASP A 828 -42.97 -6.21 -23.45
N PRO A 829 -42.95 -7.27 -22.62
CA PRO A 829 -41.74 -8.07 -22.41
C PRO A 829 -41.25 -8.79 -23.68
N ASP A 830 -42.12 -9.02 -24.67
CA ASP A 830 -41.74 -9.64 -25.94
C ASP A 830 -41.12 -8.62 -26.95
N TYR A 831 -40.97 -7.34 -26.56
CA TYR A 831 -40.40 -6.29 -27.42
C TYR A 831 -38.87 -6.38 -27.53
N ALA A 832 -38.37 -7.08 -28.56
CA ALA A 832 -36.95 -7.30 -28.79
C ALA A 832 -36.42 -6.61 -30.06
N PHE A 833 -35.19 -6.09 -29.99
CA PHE A 833 -34.44 -5.54 -31.12
C PHE A 833 -32.99 -6.03 -31.06
N SER A 834 -32.40 -6.41 -32.20
CA SER A 834 -31.00 -6.83 -32.27
C SER A 834 -30.30 -6.25 -33.50
N ALA A 835 -29.02 -5.93 -33.33
CA ALA A 835 -28.13 -5.52 -34.40
C ALA A 835 -26.76 -6.16 -34.22
N SER A 836 -26.21 -6.76 -35.27
CA SER A 836 -24.86 -7.34 -35.25
C SER A 836 -23.98 -6.72 -36.32
N ARG A 837 -22.67 -6.62 -36.03
CA ARG A 837 -21.63 -6.12 -36.93
C ARG A 837 -20.55 -7.17 -37.10
N ALA A 838 -20.32 -7.60 -38.34
CA ALA A 838 -19.27 -8.55 -38.70
C ALA A 838 -17.91 -7.86 -38.88
N GLU A 839 -16.83 -8.64 -38.89
CA GLU A 839 -15.44 -8.14 -39.07
C GLU A 839 -15.21 -7.49 -40.45
N ASP A 840 -16.03 -7.80 -41.45
CA ASP A 840 -15.99 -7.14 -42.77
C ASP A 840 -16.70 -5.77 -42.81
N GLY A 841 -17.29 -5.36 -41.68
CA GLY A 841 -18.01 -4.10 -41.54
C GLY A 841 -19.50 -4.14 -41.92
N SER A 842 -20.03 -5.30 -42.33
CA SER A 842 -21.45 -5.46 -42.62
C SER A 842 -22.31 -5.49 -41.35
N PHE A 843 -23.55 -4.98 -41.46
CA PHE A 843 -24.55 -4.97 -40.39
C PHE A 843 -25.78 -5.80 -40.75
N ILE A 844 -26.29 -6.56 -39.79
CA ILE A 844 -27.56 -7.28 -39.86
C ILE A 844 -28.46 -6.76 -38.74
N LEU A 845 -29.70 -6.37 -39.07
CA LEU A 845 -30.71 -5.87 -38.15
C LEU A 845 -31.90 -6.85 -38.10
N SER A 846 -32.42 -7.13 -36.91
CA SER A 846 -33.61 -7.97 -36.73
C SER A 846 -34.46 -7.56 -35.52
N GLY A 847 -35.74 -7.96 -35.53
CA GLY A 847 -36.68 -7.71 -34.43
C GLY A 847 -37.69 -6.60 -34.73
N GLN A 848 -38.00 -5.78 -33.72
CA GLN A 848 -39.10 -4.82 -33.74
C GLN A 848 -38.62 -3.37 -33.62
N VAL A 849 -39.28 -2.46 -34.35
CA VAL A 849 -39.08 -1.01 -34.28
C VAL A 849 -40.42 -0.26 -34.21
N PRO A 850 -40.51 0.91 -33.54
CA PRO A 850 -41.80 1.52 -33.22
C PRO A 850 -42.46 2.30 -34.38
N SER A 851 -41.79 2.48 -35.51
CA SER A 851 -42.36 3.17 -36.69
C SER A 851 -41.45 3.06 -37.93
N ASP A 852 -42.01 3.32 -39.11
CA ASP A 852 -41.26 3.54 -40.37
C ASP A 852 -40.20 4.64 -40.24
N GLU A 853 -40.46 5.68 -39.43
CA GLU A 853 -39.51 6.77 -39.20
C GLU A 853 -38.32 6.30 -38.35
N ALA A 854 -38.57 5.51 -37.30
CA ALA A 854 -37.51 4.89 -36.51
C ALA A 854 -36.67 3.91 -37.36
N LEU A 855 -37.32 3.08 -38.18
CA LEU A 855 -36.65 2.17 -39.12
C LEU A 855 -35.72 2.93 -40.08
N SER A 856 -36.23 4.01 -40.69
CA SER A 856 -35.48 4.84 -41.63
C SER A 856 -34.26 5.50 -40.98
N GLN A 857 -34.37 5.92 -39.72
CA GLN A 857 -33.26 6.56 -38.98
C GLN A 857 -32.23 5.55 -38.46
N ILE A 858 -32.64 4.31 -38.15
CA ILE A 858 -31.75 3.20 -37.76
C ILE A 858 -30.96 2.69 -38.97
N ALA A 859 -31.65 2.41 -40.09
CA ALA A 859 -31.01 1.95 -41.33
C ALA A 859 -29.98 2.95 -41.87
N GLY A 860 -30.25 4.26 -41.74
CA GLY A 860 -29.33 5.33 -42.15
C GLY A 860 -28.04 5.47 -41.33
N ILE A 861 -27.88 4.71 -40.23
CA ILE A 861 -26.65 4.68 -39.40
C ILE A 861 -25.77 3.48 -39.74
N THR A 862 -26.37 2.34 -40.12
CA THR A 862 -25.66 1.08 -40.33
C THR A 862 -25.51 0.69 -41.80
N ASP A 863 -26.32 1.24 -42.71
CA ASP A 863 -26.44 0.81 -44.12
C ASP A 863 -26.75 -0.70 -44.26
N GLY A 864 -27.32 -1.30 -43.19
CA GLY A 864 -27.54 -2.75 -43.03
C GLY A 864 -28.85 -3.26 -43.61
N ASP A 865 -28.95 -4.58 -43.78
CA ASP A 865 -30.15 -5.22 -44.30
C ASP A 865 -31.30 -5.15 -43.28
N THR A 866 -32.45 -4.61 -43.71
CA THR A 866 -33.67 -4.46 -42.90
C THR A 866 -34.71 -5.55 -43.17
N ALA A 867 -34.40 -6.58 -43.95
CA ALA A 867 -35.36 -7.61 -44.36
C ALA A 867 -35.99 -8.41 -43.19
N GLU A 868 -35.33 -8.47 -42.04
CA GLU A 868 -35.82 -9.15 -40.82
C GLU A 868 -36.31 -8.19 -39.72
N VAL A 869 -36.55 -6.91 -40.06
CA VAL A 869 -37.08 -5.91 -39.12
C VAL A 869 -38.58 -5.66 -39.39
N SER A 870 -39.37 -5.66 -38.33
CA SER A 870 -40.84 -5.47 -38.36
C SER A 870 -41.27 -4.27 -37.51
N ILE A 871 -42.44 -3.70 -37.82
CA ILE A 871 -42.99 -2.57 -37.06
C ILE A 871 -43.99 -3.09 -36.03
N ALA A 872 -43.78 -2.74 -34.76
CA ALA A 872 -44.64 -3.11 -33.64
C ALA A 872 -44.72 -1.99 -32.60
N ASP A 873 -45.88 -1.86 -31.95
CA ASP A 873 -46.09 -1.01 -30.77
C ASP A 873 -45.54 -1.71 -29.50
N GLY A 874 -45.13 -0.95 -28.48
CA GLY A 874 -44.65 -1.50 -27.19
C GLY A 874 -43.21 -1.14 -26.79
N ALA A 875 -42.48 -0.41 -27.64
CA ALA A 875 -41.10 0.02 -27.39
C ALA A 875 -40.94 0.81 -26.06
N PRO A 876 -39.81 0.67 -25.35
CA PRO A 876 -39.53 1.46 -24.16
C PRO A 876 -39.38 2.97 -24.47
N GLU A 877 -39.70 3.81 -23.49
CA GLU A 877 -39.53 5.25 -23.60
C GLU A 877 -38.06 5.59 -23.92
N GLY A 878 -37.83 6.45 -24.92
CA GLY A 878 -36.48 6.78 -25.39
C GLY A 878 -35.83 5.79 -26.37
N PHE A 879 -36.47 4.68 -26.75
CA PHE A 879 -35.91 3.63 -27.64
C PHE A 879 -35.06 4.16 -28.80
N LEU A 880 -35.56 5.13 -29.58
CA LEU A 880 -34.85 5.64 -30.76
C LEU A 880 -33.59 6.46 -30.43
N THR A 881 -33.46 6.96 -29.19
CA THR A 881 -32.24 7.63 -28.70
C THR A 881 -31.19 6.57 -28.34
N SER A 882 -31.56 5.62 -27.48
CA SER A 882 -30.67 4.54 -27.02
C SER A 882 -30.22 3.62 -28.16
N ALA A 883 -31.11 3.30 -29.11
CA ALA A 883 -30.77 2.55 -30.31
C ALA A 883 -29.67 3.26 -31.14
N LYS A 884 -29.71 4.59 -31.28
CA LYS A 884 -28.68 5.35 -32.01
C LYS A 884 -27.35 5.38 -31.27
N ILE A 885 -27.39 5.51 -29.94
CA ILE A 885 -26.18 5.48 -29.10
C ILE A 885 -25.54 4.09 -29.19
N GLY A 886 -26.32 3.02 -29.05
CA GLY A 886 -25.88 1.63 -29.21
C GLY A 886 -25.32 1.30 -30.59
N LEU A 887 -25.97 1.76 -31.66
CA LEU A 887 -25.50 1.52 -33.03
C LEU A 887 -24.24 2.34 -33.37
N GLY A 888 -24.16 3.58 -32.88
CA GLY A 888 -22.92 4.37 -32.96
C GLY A 888 -21.77 3.71 -32.18
N ALA A 889 -22.04 3.21 -30.99
CA ALA A 889 -21.10 2.43 -30.18
C ALA A 889 -20.66 1.14 -30.90
N LEU A 890 -21.60 0.36 -31.46
CA LEU A 890 -21.33 -0.86 -32.23
C LEU A 890 -20.51 -0.59 -33.50
N SER A 891 -20.71 0.56 -34.16
CA SER A 891 -19.97 0.95 -35.38
C SER A 891 -18.46 1.17 -35.16
N ARG A 892 -18.06 1.44 -33.91
CA ARG A 892 -16.67 1.63 -33.46
C ARG A 892 -15.98 0.33 -33.05
N LEU A 893 -16.72 -0.77 -32.92
CA LEU A 893 -16.18 -2.09 -32.60
C LEU A 893 -15.78 -2.83 -33.89
N THR A 894 -14.69 -3.60 -33.82
CA THR A 894 -14.17 -4.41 -34.92
C THR A 894 -15.19 -5.48 -35.34
N SER A 895 -15.89 -6.05 -34.36
CA SER A 895 -17.08 -6.90 -34.51
C SER A 895 -17.87 -6.89 -33.20
N GLY A 896 -19.18 -7.20 -33.25
CA GLY A 896 -20.02 -7.19 -32.04
C GLY A 896 -21.51 -7.38 -32.29
N GLN A 897 -22.27 -7.32 -31.19
CA GLN A 897 -23.73 -7.45 -31.15
C GLN A 897 -24.33 -6.51 -30.10
N LEU A 898 -25.41 -5.85 -30.48
CA LEU A 898 -26.25 -4.98 -29.67
C LEU A 898 -27.64 -5.62 -29.57
N ASP A 899 -28.11 -5.91 -28.36
CA ASP A 899 -29.43 -6.49 -28.11
C ASP A 899 -30.24 -5.60 -27.15
N LEU A 900 -31.55 -5.53 -27.36
CA LEU A 900 -32.54 -5.06 -26.40
C LEU A 900 -33.43 -6.25 -26.03
N ILE A 901 -33.36 -6.68 -24.77
CA ILE A 901 -34.13 -7.80 -24.21
C ILE A 901 -34.59 -7.39 -22.81
N ASP A 902 -35.85 -7.66 -22.44
CA ASP A 902 -36.44 -7.30 -21.14
C ASP A 902 -36.23 -5.81 -20.75
N GLY A 903 -36.25 -4.91 -21.74
CA GLY A 903 -36.01 -3.47 -21.54
C GLY A 903 -34.57 -3.07 -21.20
N THR A 904 -33.61 -4.00 -21.22
CA THR A 904 -32.18 -3.74 -20.97
C THR A 904 -31.38 -3.82 -22.27
N TRP A 905 -30.54 -2.81 -22.52
CA TRP A 905 -29.61 -2.83 -23.65
C TRP A 905 -28.33 -3.59 -23.29
N ARG A 906 -27.85 -4.41 -24.22
CA ARG A 906 -26.62 -5.19 -24.07
C ARG A 906 -25.72 -4.99 -25.29
N LEU A 907 -24.48 -4.55 -25.07
CA LEU A 907 -23.47 -4.40 -26.11
C LEU A 907 -22.30 -5.35 -25.85
N THR A 908 -22.00 -6.23 -26.81
CA THR A 908 -20.86 -7.15 -26.75
C THR A 908 -20.00 -7.02 -27.99
N GLY A 909 -18.68 -7.24 -27.89
CA GLY A 909 -17.81 -7.20 -29.07
C GLY A 909 -16.32 -7.08 -28.78
N ALA A 910 -15.55 -6.77 -29.82
CA ALA A 910 -14.11 -6.52 -29.76
C ALA A 910 -13.80 -5.08 -30.19
N ALA A 911 -12.92 -4.40 -29.45
CA ALA A 911 -12.34 -3.11 -29.81
C ALA A 911 -10.87 -3.30 -30.23
N ASP A 912 -10.41 -2.49 -31.19
CA ASP A 912 -9.04 -2.56 -31.72
C ASP A 912 -7.97 -2.30 -30.64
N ASP A 913 -8.27 -1.44 -29.67
CA ASP A 913 -7.43 -1.19 -28.50
C ASP A 913 -8.22 -0.80 -27.23
N THR A 914 -7.50 -0.63 -26.12
CA THR A 914 -8.11 -0.27 -24.82
C THR A 914 -8.65 1.16 -24.76
N THR A 915 -8.16 2.09 -25.59
CA THR A 915 -8.67 3.46 -25.69
C THR A 915 -10.05 3.46 -26.35
N GLU A 916 -10.18 2.73 -27.46
CA GLU A 916 -11.44 2.64 -28.19
C GLU A 916 -12.50 1.89 -27.36
N ARG A 917 -12.11 0.85 -26.61
CA ARG A 917 -12.98 0.22 -25.60
C ARG A 917 -13.52 1.24 -24.58
N HIS A 918 -12.66 2.05 -23.96
CA HIS A 918 -13.13 3.06 -23.00
C HIS A 918 -14.00 4.13 -23.68
N GLY A 919 -13.68 4.53 -24.91
CA GLY A 919 -14.46 5.47 -25.70
C GLY A 919 -15.85 4.95 -26.06
N VAL A 920 -16.02 3.63 -26.25
CA VAL A 920 -17.32 2.98 -26.49
C VAL A 920 -18.11 2.85 -25.18
N LEU A 921 -17.48 2.43 -24.09
CA LEU A 921 -18.10 2.34 -22.76
C LEU A 921 -18.59 3.71 -22.25
N ALA A 922 -17.81 4.77 -22.47
CA ALA A 922 -18.21 6.14 -22.12
C ALA A 922 -19.38 6.65 -22.97
N ALA A 923 -19.47 6.25 -24.24
CA ALA A 923 -20.55 6.67 -25.13
C ALA A 923 -21.91 6.07 -24.72
N ILE A 924 -21.95 4.81 -24.29
CA ILE A 924 -23.19 4.19 -23.77
C ILE A 924 -23.51 4.64 -22.34
N ALA A 925 -22.50 4.92 -21.51
CA ALA A 925 -22.72 5.41 -20.14
C ALA A 925 -23.29 6.84 -20.08
N ALA A 926 -23.23 7.59 -21.18
CA ALA A 926 -23.86 8.91 -21.31
C ALA A 926 -25.37 8.85 -21.62
N ASP A 927 -25.95 7.67 -21.82
CA ASP A 927 -27.38 7.48 -22.05
C ASP A 927 -28.16 7.30 -20.75
N GLU A 928 -28.54 8.42 -20.12
CA GLU A 928 -29.34 8.42 -18.89
C GLU A 928 -30.76 7.83 -19.06
N ALA A 929 -31.22 7.57 -20.29
CA ALA A 929 -32.57 7.08 -20.57
C ALA A 929 -32.70 5.55 -20.57
N ALA A 930 -31.59 4.79 -20.48
CA ALA A 930 -31.60 3.34 -20.61
C ALA A 930 -30.65 2.62 -19.64
N THR A 931 -31.00 1.38 -19.31
CA THR A 931 -30.11 0.47 -18.57
C THR A 931 -29.22 -0.27 -19.56
N TRP A 932 -27.90 -0.11 -19.41
CA TRP A 932 -26.88 -0.70 -20.27
C TRP A 932 -26.07 -1.80 -19.55
N THR A 933 -25.76 -2.86 -20.30
CA THR A 933 -24.75 -3.87 -19.93
C THR A 933 -23.75 -4.02 -21.07
N ALA A 934 -22.45 -4.14 -20.78
CA ALA A 934 -21.43 -4.22 -21.81
C ALA A 934 -20.31 -5.22 -21.48
N ASP A 935 -19.89 -5.97 -22.50
CA ASP A 935 -18.79 -6.94 -22.44
C ASP A 935 -17.93 -6.79 -23.71
N ILE A 936 -16.90 -5.95 -23.61
CA ILE A 936 -16.08 -5.53 -24.75
C ILE A 936 -14.63 -5.96 -24.52
N ALA A 937 -14.16 -6.90 -25.34
CA ALA A 937 -12.77 -7.34 -25.34
C ALA A 937 -11.86 -6.30 -26.00
N ALA A 938 -10.66 -6.13 -25.47
CA ALA A 938 -9.58 -5.37 -26.10
C ALA A 938 -8.27 -6.14 -25.88
N PRO A 939 -7.32 -6.11 -26.83
CA PRO A 939 -6.03 -6.80 -26.66
C PRO A 939 -5.26 -6.22 -25.46
N GLU A 940 -4.63 -7.10 -24.67
CA GLU A 940 -3.77 -6.68 -23.56
C GLU A 940 -2.55 -5.90 -24.07
N PRO A 941 -2.14 -4.82 -23.40
CA PRO A 941 -0.92 -4.10 -23.76
C PRO A 941 0.30 -5.00 -23.57
N VAL A 942 1.01 -5.28 -24.66
CA VAL A 942 2.25 -6.06 -24.61
C VAL A 942 3.31 -5.25 -23.86
N LEU A 943 3.69 -5.73 -22.67
CA LEU A 943 4.78 -5.17 -21.89
C LEU A 943 6.13 -5.54 -22.53
N ASP A 944 6.66 -4.64 -23.37
CA ASP A 944 7.98 -4.81 -23.98
C ASP A 944 9.10 -4.81 -22.92
N GLU A 945 10.12 -5.65 -23.14
CA GLU A 945 11.30 -5.79 -22.29
C GLU A 945 12.13 -4.49 -22.18
N PRO A 946 12.91 -4.30 -21.09
CA PRO A 946 13.60 -3.04 -20.81
C PRO A 946 14.65 -2.69 -21.87
N VAL A 947 14.33 -1.71 -22.70
CA VAL A 947 15.25 -1.17 -23.73
C VAL A 947 16.45 -0.51 -23.07
N ALA A 948 17.65 -0.89 -23.52
CA ALA A 948 18.92 -0.38 -23.01
C ALA A 948 19.07 1.14 -23.21
N ALA A 949 19.79 1.78 -22.28
CA ALA A 949 19.97 3.23 -22.14
C ALA A 949 20.13 4.02 -23.46
N VAL A 950 19.12 4.84 -23.77
CA VAL A 950 19.18 5.85 -24.83
C VAL A 950 19.70 7.17 -24.24
N GLN A 951 20.64 7.82 -24.93
CA GLN A 951 21.21 9.11 -24.54
C GLN A 951 20.17 10.25 -24.65
N PRO A 952 20.30 11.35 -23.88
CA PRO A 952 19.28 12.40 -23.83
C PRO A 952 19.09 13.08 -25.20
N VAL A 953 17.92 12.87 -25.79
CA VAL A 953 17.43 13.62 -26.95
C VAL A 953 16.91 14.98 -26.45
N ALA A 954 17.24 16.04 -27.16
CA ALA A 954 16.86 17.40 -26.77
C ALA A 954 15.34 17.61 -26.76
N THR A 955 14.87 18.29 -25.72
CA THR A 955 13.47 18.59 -25.42
C THR A 955 12.77 19.37 -26.54
N PRO A 956 11.68 18.86 -27.15
CA PRO A 956 10.70 19.69 -27.83
C PRO A 956 9.94 20.52 -26.78
N ALA A 957 9.69 21.80 -27.06
CA ALA A 957 8.93 22.66 -26.15
C ALA A 957 7.52 22.09 -25.90
N ALA A 958 7.05 22.17 -24.65
CA ALA A 958 5.77 21.59 -24.24
C ALA A 958 4.58 22.39 -24.80
N ASP A 959 3.64 21.68 -25.41
CA ASP A 959 2.25 22.13 -25.46
C ASP A 959 1.67 22.06 -24.04
N LYS A 960 0.86 23.05 -23.67
CA LYS A 960 0.22 23.11 -22.34
C LYS A 960 -0.88 22.08 -22.25
N VAL A 961 -0.85 21.26 -21.19
CA VAL A 961 -1.96 20.36 -20.84
C VAL A 961 -3.14 21.18 -20.31
N ASP A 962 -4.35 20.92 -20.80
CA ASP A 962 -5.56 21.52 -20.23
C ASP A 962 -5.91 20.81 -18.92
N ILE A 963 -5.55 21.45 -17.80
CA ILE A 963 -5.86 20.99 -16.44
C ILE A 963 -7.15 21.61 -15.89
N SER A 964 -7.88 22.42 -16.67
CA SER A 964 -8.94 23.30 -16.15
C SER A 964 -10.12 22.56 -15.53
N ALA A 965 -10.42 21.33 -15.98
CA ALA A 965 -11.43 20.46 -15.38
C ALA A 965 -11.08 20.12 -13.92
N CYS A 966 -9.87 19.63 -13.66
CA CYS A 966 -9.51 19.05 -12.36
C CYS A 966 -8.96 20.06 -11.32
N VAL A 967 -8.48 21.25 -11.71
CA VAL A 967 -7.89 22.23 -10.77
C VAL A 967 -8.85 22.61 -9.63
N GLY A 968 -10.12 22.83 -9.93
CA GLY A 968 -11.15 23.16 -8.93
C GLY A 968 -11.41 22.00 -7.97
N PRO A 969 -11.84 20.83 -8.47
CA PRO A 969 -12.06 19.62 -7.67
C PRO A 969 -10.85 19.22 -6.79
N ILE A 970 -9.62 19.32 -7.30
CA ILE A 970 -8.39 19.00 -6.55
C ILE A 970 -8.14 19.99 -5.40
N ALA A 971 -8.43 21.27 -5.61
CA ALA A 971 -8.35 22.29 -4.56
C ALA A 971 -9.40 22.04 -3.45
N ASP A 972 -10.64 21.71 -3.83
CA ASP A 972 -11.72 21.41 -2.89
C ASP A 972 -11.50 20.08 -2.14
N PHE A 973 -10.92 19.07 -2.79
CA PHE A 973 -10.43 17.84 -2.15
C PHE A 973 -9.37 18.15 -1.09
N SER A 974 -8.32 18.87 -1.48
CA SER A 974 -7.21 19.24 -0.58
C SER A 974 -7.67 20.12 0.58
N GLY A 975 -8.68 20.97 0.36
CA GLY A 975 -9.28 21.83 1.38
C GLY A 975 -10.05 21.08 2.49
N ARG A 976 -10.59 19.88 2.19
CA ARG A 976 -11.29 19.04 3.17
C ARG A 976 -10.35 18.30 4.13
N ASN A 977 -9.07 18.14 3.76
CA ASN A 977 -8.10 17.34 4.50
C ASN A 977 -8.60 15.90 4.79
N ALA A 978 -9.09 15.22 3.74
CA ALA A 978 -9.78 13.94 3.85
C ALA A 978 -8.86 12.72 4.04
N ILE A 979 -7.57 12.82 3.70
CA ILE A 979 -6.60 11.74 3.88
C ILE A 979 -6.01 11.80 5.30
N LEU A 980 -6.31 10.78 6.11
CA LEU A 980 -5.90 10.67 7.51
C LEU A 980 -4.79 9.63 7.69
N PHE A 981 -4.00 9.80 8.74
CA PHE A 981 -2.88 8.91 9.09
C PHE A 981 -2.91 8.56 10.58
N GLN A 982 -2.37 7.40 10.91
CA GLN A 982 -2.14 7.03 12.31
C GLN A 982 -1.12 7.99 12.99
N SER A 983 -1.25 8.13 14.31
CA SER A 983 -0.45 9.08 15.09
C SER A 983 1.03 8.74 15.04
N GLY A 984 1.87 9.68 14.56
CA GLY A 984 3.32 9.49 14.43
C GLY A 984 3.77 8.60 13.26
N ALA A 985 2.85 8.03 12.48
CA ALA A 985 3.15 7.13 11.36
C ALA A 985 2.79 7.73 10.00
N ALA A 986 3.36 7.14 8.95
CA ALA A 986 2.96 7.36 7.55
C ALA A 986 1.88 6.38 7.06
N LEU A 987 1.38 5.50 7.94
CA LEU A 987 0.30 4.57 7.65
C LEU A 987 -1.03 5.33 7.49
N ILE A 988 -1.61 5.24 6.30
CA ILE A 988 -2.94 5.79 5.96
C ILE A 988 -4.00 5.07 6.81
N ALA A 989 -4.97 5.82 7.33
CA ALA A 989 -6.07 5.26 8.10
C ALA A 989 -7.18 4.77 7.16
N ASN A 990 -7.77 3.58 7.44
CA ASN A 990 -8.77 2.91 6.58
C ASN A 990 -9.96 3.80 6.19
N GLU A 991 -10.33 4.78 7.01
CA GLU A 991 -11.39 5.75 6.72
C GLU A 991 -11.07 6.66 5.52
N SER A 992 -9.81 6.68 5.07
CA SER A 992 -9.30 7.48 3.96
C SER A 992 -9.43 6.79 2.60
N GLU A 993 -9.74 5.49 2.54
CA GLU A 993 -9.81 4.73 1.27
C GLU A 993 -10.83 5.36 0.30
N ILE A 994 -12.00 5.73 0.80
CA ILE A 994 -13.05 6.42 0.02
C ILE A 994 -12.54 7.76 -0.54
N ALA A 995 -11.69 8.48 0.20
CA ALA A 995 -11.11 9.75 -0.25
C ALA A 995 -9.99 9.51 -1.30
N LEU A 996 -9.27 8.40 -1.24
CA LEU A 996 -8.31 8.02 -2.27
C LEU A 996 -9.02 7.63 -3.57
N ASP A 997 -10.14 6.91 -3.48
CA ASP A 997 -10.98 6.54 -4.64
C ASP A 997 -11.60 7.80 -5.29
N GLU A 998 -12.12 8.73 -4.48
CA GLU A 998 -12.61 10.04 -4.94
C GLU A 998 -11.51 10.84 -5.66
N LEU A 999 -10.28 10.83 -5.11
CA LEU A 999 -9.14 11.50 -5.72
C LEU A 999 -8.76 10.89 -7.07
N VAL A 1000 -8.83 9.56 -7.23
CA VAL A 1000 -8.57 8.90 -8.53
C VAL A 1000 -9.58 9.32 -9.59
N ILE A 1001 -10.87 9.42 -9.23
CA ILE A 1001 -11.92 9.91 -10.15
C ILE A 1001 -11.61 11.35 -10.60
N ILE A 1002 -11.25 12.22 -9.65
CA ILE A 1002 -10.87 13.62 -9.95
C ILE A 1002 -9.61 13.69 -10.85
N LEU A 1003 -8.61 12.83 -10.61
CA LEU A 1003 -7.35 12.80 -11.36
C LEU A 1003 -7.48 12.16 -12.76
N ALA A 1004 -8.59 11.47 -13.04
CA ALA A 1004 -8.94 10.96 -14.36
C ALA A 1004 -9.42 12.05 -15.31
N GLU A 1005 -9.95 13.18 -14.80
CA GLU A 1005 -10.37 14.33 -15.62
C GLU A 1005 -9.21 15.10 -16.27
N CYS A 1006 -7.97 14.88 -15.81
CA CYS A 1006 -6.77 15.49 -16.36
C CYS A 1006 -5.61 14.49 -16.52
N PRO A 1007 -5.74 13.51 -17.45
CA PRO A 1007 -4.87 12.34 -17.55
C PRO A 1007 -3.40 12.65 -17.90
N ASP A 1008 -3.13 13.80 -18.53
CA ASP A 1008 -1.76 14.23 -18.88
C ASP A 1008 -1.13 15.16 -17.81
N ALA A 1009 -1.87 15.52 -16.76
CA ALA A 1009 -1.37 16.41 -15.71
C ALA A 1009 -0.30 15.74 -14.84
N LEU A 1010 0.75 16.47 -14.50
CA LEU A 1010 1.68 16.08 -13.44
C LEU A 1010 1.07 16.44 -12.08
N ILE A 1011 1.12 15.49 -11.15
CA ILE A 1011 0.46 15.50 -9.86
C ILE A 1011 1.52 15.54 -8.77
N ARG A 1012 1.47 16.56 -7.93
CA ARG A 1012 2.38 16.74 -6.80
C ARG A 1012 1.63 16.67 -5.49
N ILE A 1013 2.04 15.73 -4.65
CA ILE A 1013 1.46 15.44 -3.34
C ILE A 1013 2.37 16.01 -2.27
N GLU A 1014 1.86 17.01 -1.55
CA GLU A 1014 2.58 17.77 -0.53
C GLU A 1014 2.13 17.34 0.87
N GLY A 1015 3.03 16.73 1.63
CA GLY A 1015 2.83 16.42 3.04
C GLY A 1015 3.16 17.59 3.95
N HIS A 1016 2.34 17.79 4.98
CA HIS A 1016 2.52 18.80 6.02
C HIS A 1016 2.26 18.25 7.42
N THR A 1017 2.95 18.81 8.42
CA THR A 1017 2.71 18.56 9.84
C THR A 1017 2.36 19.85 10.57
N ASP A 1018 1.89 19.73 11.81
CA ASP A 1018 1.98 20.82 12.78
C ASP A 1018 3.41 20.96 13.33
N ALA A 1019 3.63 21.98 14.16
CA ALA A 1019 4.91 22.28 14.79
C ALA A 1019 5.10 21.57 16.16
N ASP A 1020 4.45 20.42 16.37
CA ASP A 1020 4.69 19.57 17.53
C ASP A 1020 5.78 18.55 17.19
N GLY A 1021 6.83 18.45 18.02
CA GLY A 1021 7.93 17.51 17.84
C GLY A 1021 9.22 18.16 17.32
N ASP A 1022 10.11 17.35 16.76
CA ASP A 1022 11.35 17.82 16.14
C ASP A 1022 11.12 18.14 14.65
N ALA A 1023 11.67 19.27 14.19
CA ALA A 1023 11.45 19.76 12.82
C ALA A 1023 11.96 18.81 11.73
N ARG A 1024 13.00 18.00 11.99
CA ARG A 1024 13.48 16.98 11.02
C ARG A 1024 12.59 15.75 11.03
N LEU A 1025 12.10 15.32 12.20
CA LEU A 1025 11.08 14.26 12.28
C LEU A 1025 9.80 14.67 11.55
N ASN A 1026 9.35 15.91 11.74
CA ASN A 1026 8.21 16.48 11.03
C ASN A 1026 8.43 16.53 9.52
N LEU A 1027 9.62 16.90 9.06
CA LEU A 1027 9.97 16.84 7.64
C LEU A 1027 9.94 15.40 7.10
N GLY A 1028 10.63 14.44 7.75
CA GLY A 1028 10.65 13.04 7.32
C GLY A 1028 9.27 12.39 7.32
N LEU A 1029 8.47 12.62 8.37
CA LEU A 1029 7.08 12.17 8.47
C LEU A 1029 6.22 12.73 7.33
N SER A 1030 6.43 13.99 6.95
CA SER A 1030 5.68 14.61 5.85
C SER A 1030 6.04 14.03 4.47
N VAL A 1031 7.31 13.69 4.23
CA VAL A 1031 7.74 13.02 3.00
C VAL A 1031 7.12 11.63 2.93
N ALA A 1032 7.30 10.81 3.98
CA ALA A 1032 6.80 9.44 4.02
C ALA A 1032 5.26 9.36 3.87
N ARG A 1033 4.53 10.35 4.38
CA ARG A 1033 3.07 10.47 4.18
C ARG A 1033 2.68 10.81 2.74
N ALA A 1034 3.43 11.68 2.07
CA ALA A 1034 3.20 11.97 0.66
C ALA A 1034 3.53 10.75 -0.22
N GLU A 1035 4.62 10.03 0.09
CA GLU A 1035 5.00 8.78 -0.57
C GLU A 1035 3.94 7.69 -0.40
N ALA A 1036 3.39 7.51 0.81
CA ALA A 1036 2.31 6.55 1.06
C ALA A 1036 1.06 6.82 0.20
N VAL A 1037 0.68 8.09 0.01
CA VAL A 1037 -0.44 8.45 -0.88
C VAL A 1037 -0.10 8.22 -2.34
N VAL A 1038 1.15 8.49 -2.76
CA VAL A 1038 1.61 8.14 -4.12
C VAL A 1038 1.51 6.63 -4.36
N THR A 1039 1.97 5.80 -3.43
CA THR A 1039 1.81 4.33 -3.53
C THR A 1039 0.35 3.92 -3.64
N ALA A 1040 -0.52 4.45 -2.78
CA ALA A 1040 -1.94 4.11 -2.78
C ALA A 1040 -2.69 4.55 -4.06
N LEU A 1041 -2.20 5.56 -4.79
CA LEU A 1041 -2.72 5.99 -6.09
C LEU A 1041 -2.17 5.16 -7.26
N VAL A 1042 -0.91 4.71 -7.19
CA VAL A 1042 -0.32 3.79 -8.18
C VAL A 1042 -1.02 2.43 -8.14
N GLU A 1043 -1.32 1.92 -6.94
CA GLU A 1043 -2.12 0.69 -6.76
C GLU A 1043 -3.54 0.80 -7.32
N ARG A 1044 -4.06 2.03 -7.46
CA ARG A 1044 -5.34 2.36 -8.10
C ARG A 1044 -5.22 2.70 -9.60
N GLY A 1045 -4.05 2.51 -10.20
CA GLY A 1045 -3.84 2.65 -11.64
C GLY A 1045 -3.47 4.06 -12.14
N ILE A 1046 -3.15 5.01 -11.26
CA ILE A 1046 -2.54 6.27 -11.71
C ILE A 1046 -1.08 6.00 -12.11
N ASP A 1047 -0.70 6.44 -13.31
CA ASP A 1047 0.67 6.27 -13.83
C ASP A 1047 1.71 6.88 -12.86
N PRO A 1048 2.67 6.09 -12.33
CA PRO A 1048 3.71 6.59 -11.44
C PRO A 1048 4.56 7.71 -12.06
N GLN A 1049 4.68 7.81 -13.39
CA GLN A 1049 5.40 8.91 -14.05
C GLN A 1049 4.71 10.27 -13.87
N ARG A 1050 3.42 10.30 -13.50
CA ARG A 1050 2.68 11.52 -13.19
C ARG A 1050 2.84 11.98 -11.75
N LEU A 1051 3.30 11.12 -10.83
CA LEU A 1051 3.19 11.34 -9.39
C LEU A 1051 4.52 11.76 -8.73
N TYR A 1052 4.49 12.86 -7.97
CA TYR A 1052 5.64 13.37 -7.21
C TYR A 1052 5.27 13.59 -5.74
N ALA A 1053 5.99 12.93 -4.82
CA ALA A 1053 5.86 13.18 -3.38
C ALA A 1053 6.84 14.28 -2.92
N LEU A 1054 6.36 15.24 -2.13
CA LEU A 1054 7.17 16.22 -1.40
C LEU A 1054 6.71 16.33 0.05
N GLY A 1055 7.66 16.47 0.97
CA GLY A 1055 7.38 16.82 2.36
C GLY A 1055 7.85 18.23 2.71
N TYR A 1056 7.02 19.00 3.41
CA TYR A 1056 7.38 20.33 3.93
C TYR A 1056 7.49 20.38 5.46
N GLY A 1057 7.16 19.30 6.16
CA GLY A 1057 7.03 19.27 7.62
C GLY A 1057 6.15 20.42 8.12
N GLU A 1058 6.64 21.10 9.15
CA GLU A 1058 5.98 22.26 9.78
C GLU A 1058 6.22 23.60 9.05
N THR A 1059 7.00 23.62 7.97
CA THR A 1059 7.50 24.88 7.36
C THR A 1059 6.44 25.69 6.59
N LYS A 1060 5.30 25.08 6.26
CA LYS A 1060 4.16 25.72 5.56
C LYS A 1060 2.84 25.57 6.35
N PRO A 1061 2.71 26.21 7.53
CA PRO A 1061 1.47 26.19 8.30
C PRO A 1061 0.40 27.07 7.63
N ILE A 1062 -0.86 26.63 7.66
CA ILE A 1062 -2.03 27.39 7.18
C ILE A 1062 -2.91 27.92 8.33
N ALA A 1063 -2.67 27.43 9.55
CA ALA A 1063 -3.37 27.84 10.76
C ALA A 1063 -2.42 27.93 11.96
N ASP A 1064 -2.88 28.54 13.05
CA ASP A 1064 -2.07 28.75 14.25
C ASP A 1064 -1.75 27.44 15.00
N ASN A 1065 -0.46 27.09 15.04
CA ASN A 1065 0.07 25.97 15.83
C ASN A 1065 -0.10 26.16 17.35
N GLY A 1066 -0.45 27.35 17.84
CA GLY A 1066 -0.83 27.58 19.24
C GLY A 1066 -2.14 26.91 19.67
N THR A 1067 -2.97 26.43 18.73
CA THR A 1067 -4.29 25.85 19.02
C THR A 1067 -4.44 24.42 18.49
N SER A 1068 -5.16 23.56 19.21
CA SER A 1068 -5.44 22.18 18.76
C SER A 1068 -6.21 22.12 17.43
N ALA A 1069 -7.09 23.10 17.19
CA ALA A 1069 -7.80 23.25 15.92
C ALA A 1069 -6.85 23.62 14.76
N GLY A 1070 -5.93 24.57 14.96
CA GLY A 1070 -4.96 24.96 13.94
C GLY A 1070 -3.92 23.88 13.65
N LYS A 1071 -3.44 23.17 14.68
CA LYS A 1071 -2.59 21.98 14.54
C LYS A 1071 -3.22 20.92 13.62
N ARG A 1072 -4.50 20.62 13.80
CA ARG A 1072 -5.24 19.66 12.94
C ARG A 1072 -5.34 20.12 11.48
N LEU A 1073 -5.40 21.42 11.21
CA LEU A 1073 -5.38 21.97 9.83
C LEU A 1073 -3.96 21.96 9.22
N ASN A 1074 -2.93 21.98 10.05
CA ASN A 1074 -1.54 21.92 9.59
C ASN A 1074 -1.10 20.48 9.25
N ARG A 1075 -1.63 19.47 9.94
CA ARG A 1075 -1.48 18.04 9.61
C ARG A 1075 -2.34 17.67 8.39
N ARG A 1076 -1.82 17.83 7.18
CA ARG A 1076 -2.59 17.61 5.94
C ARG A 1076 -1.77 17.06 4.77
N ILE A 1077 -2.48 16.51 3.80
CA ILE A 1077 -2.00 16.30 2.43
C ILE A 1077 -2.62 17.39 1.55
N VAL A 1078 -1.81 18.01 0.68
CA VAL A 1078 -2.28 18.89 -0.39
C VAL A 1078 -1.90 18.25 -1.71
N VAL A 1079 -2.87 18.07 -2.60
CA VAL A 1079 -2.63 17.63 -3.97
C VAL A 1079 -2.63 18.86 -4.87
N THR A 1080 -1.66 18.95 -5.78
CA THR A 1080 -1.57 20.03 -6.77
C THR A 1080 -1.27 19.44 -8.15
N VAL A 1081 -1.75 20.09 -9.19
CA VAL A 1081 -1.49 19.71 -10.60
C VAL A 1081 -0.72 20.80 -11.33
N SER A 1082 0.11 20.39 -12.30
CA SER A 1082 0.96 21.25 -13.11
C SER A 1082 0.70 21.00 -14.60
N ASP A 1083 0.61 22.07 -15.39
CA ASP A 1083 0.62 22.05 -16.86
C ASP A 1083 2.04 22.09 -17.44
N GLU A 1084 3.06 22.36 -16.61
CA GLU A 1084 4.47 22.35 -16.96
C GLU A 1084 5.13 21.01 -16.57
N ARG A 1085 5.86 20.40 -17.52
CA ARG A 1085 6.74 19.24 -17.27
C ARG A 1085 8.00 19.71 -16.54
N PHE A 1086 8.29 19.11 -15.38
CA PHE A 1086 9.43 19.45 -14.50
C PHE A 1086 10.79 18.98 -15.04
#